data_AF-E9GC62-F1
#
_entry.id   AF-E9GC62-F1
#
_cell.length_a   1.000
_cell.length_b   1.000
_cell.length_c   1.000
_cell.angle_alpha   90.00
_cell.angle_beta   90.00
_cell.angle_gamma   90.00
#
_symmetry.space_group_name_H-M   'P 1'
#
loop_
_entity.id
_entity.type
_entity.pdbx_description
1 polymer ?
#
loop_
_entity_poly.entity_id
_entity_poly.type
_entity_poly.pdbx_seq_one_letter_code
_entity_poly.pdbx_strand_id
1 'polypeptide(L)'
;MMVTPADLVLLLLIGLLGVNAAVTSQDTSPPSSWAKLQISPDTLGSMEFGDFGINVYEHTNNHKESTPEDQCKKCKYYFAPISLLDHTSAVSLLNNVTNQAEMRFRIYFWNAELKSKVVKFVSKVLGQPTIDDHQVQLIPFENVILTSSLSSASFSLPTEWKSMNHHHFINFSLSCPDLKDCDQLASEMRSRPEQFDHFKLRFSLASQTSQTRETVIRIESVTSGEIITSLLQKFGRHKEDVYLTAKDANRMLAEMATNIRIDSFDDSDVVDPNSEKEIYKILEELLISSRKEITKSNEKIWQSVFWNDDNYRPDKATKTLNERHSKMDKDNQKKLEESYTDTNKLAVATDVRTLAVKVAASVDSDFSRQGANSNEELSKLYQESKDHVEWDGVKFVPKPMKLSRVNMAKFNDRQAFQNRKVRVRYTTAVLSTAINLAQHPELTITDEWQSLKSEVAHLKMALNARIREDVVDIGRIPSSCSDLHQIGHTKSGLYSVMGTKAVETVYCNFLSNGEEKQKWIGYNDVKSLPTYFYVQRNTPFFIMNIPIPFHLEKLNIGNAMNLKTGKFTAPRTGTYYFFFTGVAQFPKSPTLLQLGVSLCLNGHKIGMGWVEEANTANFQSSPLTIQTTVHLQSGDQVWVQIFAMSAGVSLFECCDYYFTLFSGWVLQEDIVKSLK
;
A
#
# COMPACT_ATOMS: atom_id res chain seq x y z
N MET A 1 33.47 -32.40 61.62
CA MET A 1 32.94 -31.06 61.94
C MET A 1 34.12 -30.11 61.96
N MET A 2 34.12 -29.12 61.05
CA MET A 2 35.00 -27.93 60.89
C MET A 2 36.52 -28.04 61.16
N VAL A 3 37.35 -27.92 60.11
CA VAL A 3 38.02 -26.71 59.56
C VAL A 3 39.42 -26.49 60.14
N THR A 4 40.42 -26.55 59.25
CA THR A 4 41.75 -25.91 59.25
C THR A 4 42.27 -25.89 57.79
N PRO A 5 43.43 -25.27 57.46
CA PRO A 5 43.90 -23.91 57.78
C PRO A 5 44.52 -23.21 56.54
N ALA A 6 45.02 -21.99 56.75
CA ALA A 6 45.92 -21.25 55.87
C ALA A 6 47.27 -21.97 55.66
N ASP A 7 47.94 -21.71 54.52
CA ASP A 7 49.37 -21.32 54.49
C ASP A 7 49.90 -20.92 53.08
N LEU A 8 50.65 -19.81 53.08
CA LEU A 8 51.79 -19.44 52.21
C LEU A 8 51.61 -19.04 50.71
N VAL A 9 51.41 -17.73 50.50
CA VAL A 9 52.36 -16.72 49.93
C VAL A 9 53.42 -17.15 48.88
N LEU A 10 53.46 -16.40 47.76
CA LEU A 10 54.61 -15.85 46.99
C LEU A 10 54.94 -16.39 45.57
N LEU A 11 54.90 -15.44 44.62
CA LEU A 11 55.68 -15.22 43.38
C LEU A 11 56.58 -16.33 42.80
N LEU A 12 56.52 -16.54 41.47
CA LEU A 12 57.63 -16.66 40.47
C LEU A 12 57.09 -17.37 39.19
N LEU A 13 56.95 -16.68 38.05
CA LEU A 13 57.93 -16.58 36.94
C LEU A 13 58.13 -17.86 36.10
N ILE A 14 57.61 -17.81 34.86
CA ILE A 14 58.21 -18.18 33.55
C ILE A 14 59.14 -19.43 33.47
N GLY A 15 58.82 -20.34 32.53
CA GLY A 15 59.80 -21.19 31.81
C GLY A 15 59.20 -22.54 31.33
N LEU A 16 58.80 -22.68 30.06
CA LEU A 16 59.58 -23.17 28.90
C LEU A 16 59.81 -24.70 28.83
N LEU A 17 59.47 -25.23 27.65
CA LEU A 17 59.90 -26.47 26.97
C LEU A 17 59.04 -27.73 27.14
N GLY A 18 58.63 -28.25 25.98
CA GLY A 18 57.62 -29.28 25.81
C GLY A 18 58.15 -30.70 25.77
N VAL A 19 57.19 -31.62 25.73
CA VAL A 19 57.35 -32.96 25.17
C VAL A 19 56.06 -33.29 24.43
N ASN A 20 56.22 -33.57 23.13
CA ASN A 20 55.20 -34.17 22.26
C ASN A 20 54.64 -35.44 22.90
N ALA A 21 53.33 -35.46 23.14
CA ALA A 21 52.56 -36.69 23.16
C ALA A 21 51.41 -36.51 22.16
N ALA A 22 51.61 -37.04 20.95
CA ALA A 22 50.57 -37.19 19.96
C ALA A 22 49.47 -38.09 20.53
N VAL A 23 48.39 -37.46 20.99
CA VAL A 23 47.11 -38.14 21.22
C VAL A 23 46.19 -37.63 20.14
N THR A 24 46.04 -38.45 19.10
CA THR A 24 44.98 -38.35 18.11
C THR A 24 43.64 -38.60 18.80
N SER A 25 43.04 -37.57 19.39
CA SER A 25 41.61 -37.53 19.57
C SER A 25 41.01 -36.99 18.28
N GLN A 26 40.41 -37.86 17.48
CA GLN A 26 39.46 -37.44 16.46
C GLN A 26 38.34 -36.70 17.16
N ASP A 27 38.42 -35.37 17.13
CA ASP A 27 37.37 -34.47 17.56
C ASP A 27 36.22 -34.66 16.57
N THR A 28 35.19 -35.40 17.00
CA THR A 28 33.96 -35.65 16.23
C THR A 28 32.94 -34.52 16.42
N SER A 29 33.39 -33.31 16.76
CA SER A 29 32.59 -32.11 16.63
C SER A 29 32.38 -31.80 15.14
N PRO A 30 31.14 -31.47 14.71
CA PRO A 30 30.92 -31.02 13.35
C PRO A 30 31.83 -29.82 13.07
N PRO A 31 32.45 -29.74 11.87
CA PRO A 31 33.35 -28.64 11.56
C PRO A 31 32.65 -27.32 11.83
N SER A 32 33.33 -26.42 12.55
CA SER A 32 32.77 -25.12 12.92
C SER A 32 32.14 -24.47 11.69
N SER A 33 31.00 -23.78 11.86
CA SER A 33 30.31 -23.11 10.73
C SER A 33 31.24 -22.19 9.93
N TRP A 34 32.31 -21.69 10.57
CA TRP A 34 33.40 -20.90 10.00
C TRP A 34 34.35 -21.68 9.07
N ALA A 35 34.63 -22.96 9.36
CA ALA A 35 35.48 -23.80 8.51
C ALA A 35 34.89 -24.00 7.10
N LYS A 36 33.56 -24.03 6.98
CA LYS A 36 32.85 -24.09 5.68
C LYS A 36 32.98 -22.80 4.87
N LEU A 37 33.14 -21.66 5.54
CA LEU A 37 33.30 -20.34 4.90
C LEU A 37 34.73 -20.09 4.41
N GLN A 38 35.69 -20.95 4.75
CA GLN A 38 37.12 -20.72 4.50
C GLN A 38 37.63 -19.40 5.11
N ILE A 39 36.99 -18.93 6.19
CA ILE A 39 37.40 -17.75 6.97
C ILE A 39 38.16 -18.23 8.21
N SER A 40 39.27 -17.59 8.53
CA SER A 40 40.04 -17.88 9.75
C SER A 40 39.16 -17.67 10.98
N PRO A 41 39.14 -18.61 11.95
CA PRO A 41 38.42 -18.40 13.21
C PRO A 41 39.04 -17.28 14.05
N ASP A 42 40.34 -17.03 13.88
CA ASP A 42 41.06 -15.95 14.54
C ASP A 42 40.86 -14.63 13.78
N THR A 43 40.50 -13.58 14.52
CA THR A 43 40.36 -12.22 13.98
C THR A 43 41.72 -11.67 13.58
N LEU A 44 41.83 -11.07 12.39
CA LEU A 44 42.99 -10.25 11.98
C LEU A 44 43.17 -9.05 12.92
N GLY A 45 42.05 -8.52 13.38
CA GLY A 45 41.97 -7.43 14.34
C GLY A 45 40.55 -6.87 14.42
N SER A 46 40.35 -5.95 15.34
CA SER A 46 39.08 -5.25 15.54
C SER A 46 39.30 -3.75 15.40
N MET A 47 38.36 -3.08 14.73
CA MET A 47 38.37 -1.63 14.58
C MET A 47 37.09 -1.01 15.11
N GLU A 48 37.17 0.24 15.57
CA GLU A 48 36.00 1.00 16.01
C GLU A 48 35.31 1.67 14.80
N PHE A 49 33.98 1.68 14.80
CA PHE A 49 33.16 2.40 13.82
C PHE A 49 31.94 2.99 14.52
N GLY A 50 32.01 4.29 14.83
CA GLY A 50 31.08 4.90 15.78
C GLY A 50 31.33 4.33 17.18
N ASP A 51 30.27 3.87 17.84
CA ASP A 51 30.32 3.36 19.22
C ASP A 51 30.45 1.83 19.31
N PHE A 52 30.70 1.14 18.19
CA PHE A 52 30.78 -0.32 18.17
C PHE A 52 32.02 -0.84 17.42
N GLY A 53 32.48 -2.02 17.85
CA GLY A 53 33.63 -2.72 17.29
C GLY A 53 33.26 -3.61 16.11
N ILE A 54 34.14 -3.66 15.11
CA ILE A 54 33.99 -4.46 13.90
C ILE A 54 35.19 -5.38 13.80
N ASN A 55 34.91 -6.67 13.80
CA ASN A 55 35.91 -7.72 13.63
C ASN A 55 36.20 -7.93 12.15
N VAL A 56 37.49 -7.99 11.84
CA VAL A 56 38.02 -8.26 10.50
C VAL A 56 38.76 -9.60 10.52
N TYR A 57 38.60 -10.38 9.47
CA TYR A 57 39.06 -11.76 9.35
C TYR A 57 39.81 -11.95 8.03
N GLU A 58 40.69 -12.94 8.00
CA GLU A 58 41.41 -13.34 6.78
C GLU A 58 40.79 -14.60 6.15
N HIS A 59 40.92 -14.73 4.83
CA HIS A 59 40.64 -15.98 4.16
C HIS A 59 41.73 -17.02 4.48
N THR A 60 41.34 -18.26 4.76
CA THR A 60 42.26 -19.34 5.18
C THR A 60 43.33 -19.70 4.15
N ASN A 61 43.08 -19.40 2.86
CA ASN A 61 44.06 -19.60 1.78
C ASN A 61 45.03 -18.43 1.59
N ASN A 62 44.92 -17.32 2.32
CA ASN A 62 45.86 -16.18 2.17
C ASN A 62 47.31 -16.58 2.45
N HIS A 63 47.52 -17.61 3.29
CA HIS A 63 48.85 -18.11 3.67
C HIS A 63 49.30 -19.37 2.91
N LYS A 64 48.54 -19.83 1.90
CA LYS A 64 48.91 -21.02 1.11
C LYS A 64 49.88 -20.66 -0.02
N GLU A 65 50.87 -21.54 -0.22
CA GLU A 65 52.03 -21.37 -1.11
C GLU A 65 51.69 -20.74 -2.47
N SER A 66 52.11 -19.50 -2.66
CA SER A 66 52.32 -18.88 -3.96
C SER A 66 53.58 -18.03 -3.89
N THR A 67 54.25 -17.84 -5.03
CA THR A 67 55.48 -17.06 -5.17
C THR A 67 55.34 -15.67 -4.52
N PRO A 68 56.41 -15.09 -3.92
CA PRO A 68 56.35 -13.87 -3.12
C PRO A 68 55.70 -12.64 -3.81
N GLU A 69 55.69 -12.60 -5.14
CA GLU A 69 55.10 -11.51 -5.94
C GLU A 69 53.60 -11.71 -6.27
N ASP A 70 53.08 -12.94 -6.17
CA ASP A 70 51.66 -13.28 -6.42
C ASP A 70 50.82 -13.46 -5.15
N GLN A 71 51.49 -13.57 -3.98
CA GLN A 71 50.88 -13.94 -2.71
C GLN A 71 49.81 -12.94 -2.24
N CYS A 72 49.93 -11.65 -2.56
CA CYS A 72 49.06 -10.61 -2.04
C CYS A 72 47.93 -10.15 -2.99
N LYS A 73 48.07 -10.34 -4.31
CA LYS A 73 47.03 -9.93 -5.30
C LYS A 73 45.75 -10.77 -5.22
N LYS A 74 45.80 -11.95 -4.60
CA LYS A 74 44.64 -12.86 -4.43
C LYS A 74 44.13 -12.93 -3.00
N CYS A 75 44.74 -12.21 -2.05
CA CYS A 75 44.28 -12.20 -0.66
C CYS A 75 42.86 -11.66 -0.56
N LYS A 76 42.05 -12.31 0.27
CA LYS A 76 40.70 -11.88 0.59
C LYS A 76 40.56 -11.66 2.09
N TYR A 77 39.82 -10.63 2.46
CA TYR A 77 39.55 -10.21 3.83
C TYR A 77 38.06 -10.04 4.01
N TYR A 78 37.56 -10.39 5.19
CA TYR A 78 36.15 -10.34 5.52
C TYR A 78 35.90 -9.50 6.75
N PHE A 79 34.78 -8.78 6.81
CA PHE A 79 34.35 -8.08 8.02
C PHE A 79 32.93 -8.48 8.41
N ALA A 80 32.66 -8.49 9.71
CA ALA A 80 31.34 -8.83 10.25
C ALA A 80 30.29 -7.77 9.84
N PRO A 81 29.03 -8.18 9.58
CA PRO A 81 27.94 -7.23 9.33
C PRO A 81 27.68 -6.38 10.57
N ILE A 82 27.33 -5.12 10.31
CA ILE A 82 26.77 -4.22 11.31
C ILE A 82 25.26 -4.40 11.37
N SER A 83 24.63 -3.87 12.41
CA SER A 83 23.18 -3.93 12.60
C SER A 83 22.65 -2.53 12.88
N LEU A 84 22.91 -1.62 11.95
CA LEU A 84 22.67 -0.20 12.13
C LEU A 84 21.22 0.15 11.78
N LEU A 85 20.41 0.44 12.81
CA LEU A 85 19.01 0.83 12.65
C LEU A 85 18.91 2.27 12.13
N ASP A 86 18.28 2.42 10.97
CA ASP A 86 17.78 3.72 10.51
C ASP A 86 16.44 3.98 11.17
N HIS A 87 16.49 4.53 12.37
CA HIS A 87 15.31 4.80 13.18
C HIS A 87 14.35 5.80 12.51
N THR A 88 14.84 6.64 11.60
CA THR A 88 14.01 7.62 10.89
C THR A 88 13.14 7.00 9.79
N SER A 89 13.57 5.85 9.26
CA SER A 89 12.85 5.10 8.22
C SER A 89 11.58 4.39 8.69
N ALA A 90 11.33 4.34 10.00
CA ALA A 90 10.16 3.67 10.55
C ALA A 90 8.89 4.25 9.93
N VAL A 91 7.97 3.43 9.43
CA VAL A 91 6.68 3.85 8.85
C VAL A 91 5.63 2.79 9.12
N SER A 92 4.40 3.22 9.37
CA SER A 92 3.23 2.36 9.50
C SER A 92 2.52 2.22 8.15
N LEU A 93 1.96 1.04 7.90
CA LEU A 93 1.13 0.75 6.73
C LEU A 93 0.09 -0.31 7.06
N LEU A 94 -1.00 -0.30 6.31
CA LEU A 94 -1.96 -1.40 6.30
C LEU A 94 -1.71 -2.25 5.06
N ASN A 95 -1.42 -3.53 5.26
CA ASN A 95 -1.33 -4.47 4.16
C ASN A 95 -2.75 -4.85 3.73
N ASN A 96 -3.23 -4.26 2.63
CA ASN A 96 -4.60 -4.46 2.14
C ASN A 96 -4.91 -5.90 1.69
N VAL A 97 -3.89 -6.75 1.48
CA VAL A 97 -4.08 -8.15 1.09
C VAL A 97 -4.31 -9.02 2.32
N THR A 98 -3.49 -8.86 3.35
CA THR A 98 -3.59 -9.64 4.60
C THR A 98 -4.49 -8.97 5.63
N ASN A 99 -4.90 -7.73 5.38
CA ASN A 99 -5.57 -6.83 6.33
C ASN A 99 -4.78 -6.66 7.65
N GLN A 100 -3.45 -6.80 7.58
CA GLN A 100 -2.54 -6.74 8.72
C GLN A 100 -1.89 -5.36 8.79
N ALA A 101 -1.95 -4.70 9.95
CA ALA A 101 -1.16 -3.51 10.19
C ALA A 101 0.31 -3.89 10.38
N GLU A 102 1.20 -3.19 9.67
CA GLU A 102 2.64 -3.44 9.68
C GLU A 102 3.41 -2.13 9.93
N MET A 103 4.44 -2.19 10.78
CA MET A 103 5.44 -1.14 10.90
C MET A 103 6.70 -1.60 10.19
N ARG A 104 7.14 -0.87 9.17
CA ARG A 104 8.39 -1.15 8.44
C ARG A 104 9.49 -0.19 8.83
N PHE A 105 10.72 -0.68 8.90
CA PHE A 105 11.92 0.12 9.12
C PHE A 105 13.13 -0.57 8.48
N ARG A 106 14.21 0.18 8.31
CA ARG A 106 15.41 -0.22 7.60
C ARG A 106 16.55 -0.48 8.58
N ILE A 107 17.27 -1.58 8.37
CA ILE A 107 18.55 -1.84 9.06
C ILE A 107 19.65 -2.05 8.01
N TYR A 108 20.77 -1.34 8.18
CA TYR A 108 21.96 -1.44 7.35
C TYR A 108 22.92 -2.51 7.89
N PHE A 109 23.48 -3.32 6.99
CA PHE A 109 24.47 -4.35 7.29
C PHE A 109 25.90 -3.93 7.01
N TRP A 110 26.08 -2.97 6.12
CA TRP A 110 27.33 -2.30 5.82
C TRP A 110 27.02 -1.02 5.02
N ASN A 111 28.00 -0.13 4.91
CA ASN A 111 27.93 1.03 4.03
C ASN A 111 29.31 1.29 3.40
N ALA A 112 29.38 2.17 2.39
CA ALA A 112 30.62 2.45 1.67
C ALA A 112 31.71 3.06 2.57
N GLU A 113 31.33 3.88 3.55
CA GLU A 113 32.28 4.48 4.50
C GLU A 113 32.95 3.43 5.38
N LEU A 114 32.15 2.50 5.93
CA LEU A 114 32.63 1.38 6.71
C LEU A 114 33.62 0.56 5.88
N LYS A 115 33.22 0.17 4.66
CA LYS A 115 34.08 -0.62 3.78
C LYS A 115 35.42 0.09 3.53
N SER A 116 35.39 1.40 3.24
CA SER A 116 36.60 2.21 3.06
C SER A 116 37.49 2.26 4.31
N LYS A 117 36.90 2.39 5.50
CA LYS A 117 37.63 2.35 6.78
C LYS A 117 38.24 0.97 7.04
N VAL A 118 37.53 -0.12 6.73
CA VAL A 118 38.07 -1.49 6.84
C VAL A 118 39.24 -1.69 5.87
N VAL A 119 39.15 -1.23 4.61
CA VAL A 119 40.27 -1.31 3.65
C VAL A 119 41.51 -0.59 4.18
N LYS A 120 41.36 0.61 4.74
CA LYS A 120 42.46 1.36 5.38
C LYS A 120 43.02 0.64 6.61
N PHE A 121 42.15 0.04 7.42
CA PHE A 121 42.55 -0.74 8.58
C PHE A 121 43.40 -1.95 8.18
N VAL A 122 42.95 -2.74 7.21
CA VAL A 122 43.68 -3.92 6.70
C VAL A 122 45.04 -3.50 6.12
N SER A 123 45.08 -2.44 5.31
CA SER A 123 46.34 -1.88 4.78
C SER A 123 47.33 -1.50 5.89
N LYS A 124 46.84 -0.89 6.97
CA LYS A 124 47.65 -0.50 8.13
C LYS A 124 48.15 -1.72 8.92
N VAL A 125 47.30 -2.71 9.17
CA VAL A 125 47.66 -3.92 9.95
C VAL A 125 48.70 -4.75 9.21
N LEU A 126 48.61 -4.85 7.88
CA LEU A 126 49.52 -5.64 7.05
C LEU A 126 50.78 -4.88 6.62
N GLY A 127 50.86 -3.57 6.87
CA GLY A 127 51.98 -2.73 6.41
C GLY A 127 52.09 -2.64 4.88
N GLN A 128 50.99 -2.86 4.16
CA GLN A 128 50.95 -2.87 2.69
C GLN A 128 50.29 -1.60 2.14
N PRO A 129 50.89 -0.91 1.15
CA PRO A 129 50.45 0.41 0.71
C PRO A 129 49.16 0.42 -0.14
N THR A 130 48.77 -0.72 -0.73
CA THR A 130 47.58 -0.80 -1.60
C THR A 130 46.83 -2.11 -1.38
N ILE A 131 45.70 -2.04 -0.68
CA ILE A 131 44.65 -3.08 -0.66
C ILE A 131 43.54 -2.60 -1.57
N ASP A 132 43.14 -3.42 -2.54
CA ASP A 132 42.03 -3.12 -3.44
C ASP A 132 40.68 -3.32 -2.71
N ASP A 133 39.71 -2.45 -2.98
CA ASP A 133 38.36 -2.52 -2.41
C ASP A 133 37.65 -3.86 -2.67
N HIS A 134 37.96 -4.55 -3.77
CA HIS A 134 37.39 -5.85 -4.11
C HIS A 134 37.94 -7.00 -3.24
N GLN A 135 39.08 -6.79 -2.56
CA GLN A 135 39.69 -7.77 -1.65
C GLN A 135 39.00 -7.82 -0.30
N VAL A 136 38.25 -6.77 0.07
CA VAL A 136 37.53 -6.67 1.34
C VAL A 136 36.05 -6.88 1.09
N GLN A 137 35.46 -7.88 1.72
CA GLN A 137 34.06 -8.27 1.51
C GLN A 137 33.34 -8.44 2.84
N LEU A 138 32.01 -8.28 2.83
CA LEU A 138 31.19 -8.69 3.96
C LEU A 138 31.26 -10.22 4.10
N ILE A 139 31.21 -10.75 5.32
CA ILE A 139 31.00 -12.21 5.51
C ILE A 139 29.74 -12.62 4.72
N PRO A 140 29.82 -13.65 3.86
CA PRO A 140 28.75 -14.00 2.92
C PRO A 140 27.62 -14.77 3.62
N PHE A 141 26.97 -14.14 4.60
CA PHE A 141 25.71 -14.62 5.15
C PHE A 141 24.62 -14.50 4.11
N GLU A 142 23.85 -15.56 3.94
CA GLU A 142 22.79 -15.60 2.92
C GLU A 142 21.45 -15.20 3.48
N ASN A 143 21.25 -15.41 4.78
CA ASN A 143 19.97 -15.24 5.44
C ASN A 143 20.13 -14.45 6.75
N VAL A 144 19.15 -13.59 7.03
CA VAL A 144 19.06 -12.78 8.25
C VAL A 144 17.65 -12.81 8.80
N ILE A 145 17.51 -12.79 10.11
CA ILE A 145 16.22 -12.67 10.80
C ILE A 145 16.33 -11.69 11.97
N LEU A 146 15.25 -10.93 12.18
CA LEU A 146 15.10 -10.06 13.33
C LEU A 146 14.45 -10.81 14.48
N THR A 147 15.12 -10.79 15.63
CA THR A 147 14.65 -11.41 16.87
C THR A 147 14.61 -10.38 17.99
N SER A 148 13.90 -10.68 19.07
CA SER A 148 13.85 -9.87 20.28
C SER A 148 14.19 -10.73 21.49
N SER A 149 14.94 -10.16 22.43
CA SER A 149 15.15 -10.75 23.77
C SER A 149 14.01 -10.46 24.75
N LEU A 150 13.07 -9.58 24.40
CA LEU A 150 11.87 -9.27 25.19
C LEU A 150 10.60 -9.71 24.46
N SER A 151 9.59 -10.13 25.22
CA SER A 151 8.23 -10.27 24.71
C SER A 151 7.57 -8.90 24.64
N SER A 152 6.81 -8.65 23.58
CA SER A 152 6.02 -7.43 23.44
C SER A 152 4.60 -7.78 23.03
N ALA A 153 3.68 -7.14 23.73
CA ALA A 153 2.25 -7.17 23.45
C ALA A 153 1.84 -6.30 22.25
N SER A 154 2.65 -5.30 21.94
CA SER A 154 2.31 -4.25 20.97
C SER A 154 2.65 -4.65 19.53
N PHE A 155 3.49 -5.68 19.35
CA PHE A 155 3.90 -6.15 18.04
C PHE A 155 4.32 -7.62 18.05
N SER A 156 4.27 -8.26 16.88
CA SER A 156 4.91 -9.55 16.62
C SER A 156 5.99 -9.43 15.56
N LEU A 157 7.03 -10.25 15.73
CA LEU A 157 8.17 -10.31 14.81
C LEU A 157 7.91 -11.30 13.67
N PRO A 158 8.49 -11.07 12.49
CA PRO A 158 8.52 -12.07 11.43
C PRO A 158 9.27 -13.30 11.91
N THR A 159 8.75 -14.48 11.61
CA THR A 159 9.40 -15.77 11.93
C THR A 159 10.25 -16.29 10.78
N GLU A 160 10.23 -15.61 9.64
CA GLU A 160 10.88 -16.05 8.40
C GLU A 160 12.26 -15.40 8.21
N TRP A 161 13.21 -16.22 7.79
CA TRP A 161 14.53 -15.77 7.35
C TRP A 161 14.41 -14.97 6.05
N LYS A 162 15.02 -13.80 6.00
CA LYS A 162 15.13 -12.96 4.80
C LYS A 162 16.47 -13.19 4.11
N SER A 163 16.45 -13.28 2.78
CA SER A 163 17.68 -13.38 2.00
C SER A 163 18.44 -12.05 1.96
N MET A 164 19.76 -12.10 2.15
CA MET A 164 20.67 -10.96 2.18
C MET A 164 21.36 -10.65 0.84
N ASN A 165 21.16 -11.46 -0.20
CA ASN A 165 21.95 -11.45 -1.45
C ASN A 165 22.33 -10.04 -1.95
N HIS A 166 23.56 -9.59 -1.67
CA HIS A 166 24.16 -8.30 -2.07
C HIS A 166 23.48 -7.02 -1.55
N HIS A 167 22.55 -7.10 -0.61
CA HIS A 167 21.88 -5.92 -0.07
C HIS A 167 22.70 -5.30 1.06
N HIS A 168 22.96 -4.00 0.99
CA HIS A 168 23.60 -3.27 2.09
C HIS A 168 22.62 -2.88 3.21
N PHE A 169 21.31 -2.94 2.95
CA PHE A 169 20.24 -2.84 3.95
C PHE A 169 19.08 -3.80 3.64
N ILE A 170 18.28 -4.15 4.66
CA ILE A 170 16.97 -4.80 4.48
C ILE A 170 15.89 -4.03 5.23
N ASN A 171 14.70 -3.98 4.64
CA ASN A 171 13.50 -3.51 5.33
C ASN A 171 12.93 -4.65 6.18
N PHE A 172 12.86 -4.45 7.48
CA PHE A 172 12.15 -5.31 8.43
C PHE A 172 10.74 -4.78 8.66
N SER A 173 9.86 -5.65 9.13
CA SER A 173 8.47 -5.34 9.42
C SER A 173 8.08 -5.94 10.76
N LEU A 174 7.34 -5.21 11.59
CA LEU A 174 6.63 -5.74 12.75
C LEU A 174 5.14 -5.75 12.42
N SER A 175 4.43 -6.79 12.83
CA SER A 175 2.99 -6.83 12.71
C SER A 175 2.36 -6.29 14.00
N CYS A 176 1.47 -5.30 13.90
CA CYS A 176 0.77 -4.75 15.06
C CYS A 176 -0.69 -5.20 15.06
N PRO A 177 -1.35 -5.28 16.23
CA PRO A 177 -2.77 -5.59 16.28
C PRO A 177 -3.63 -4.62 15.48
N ASP A 178 -3.36 -3.31 15.60
CA ASP A 178 -4.06 -2.24 14.90
C ASP A 178 -3.09 -1.23 14.26
N LEU A 179 -3.59 -0.48 13.27
CA LEU A 179 -2.79 0.56 12.61
C LEU A 179 -2.30 1.65 13.60
N LYS A 180 -3.13 2.00 14.59
CA LYS A 180 -2.77 2.97 15.64
C LYS A 180 -1.58 2.50 16.48
N ASP A 181 -1.49 1.21 16.77
CA ASP A 181 -0.38 0.62 17.53
C ASP A 181 0.92 0.74 16.71
N CYS A 182 0.85 0.47 15.40
CA CYS A 182 1.96 0.67 14.48
C CYS A 182 2.35 2.15 14.31
N ASP A 183 1.38 3.07 14.26
CA ASP A 183 1.65 4.51 14.22
C ASP A 183 2.42 4.97 15.45
N GLN A 184 2.00 4.50 16.64
CA GLN A 184 2.67 4.79 17.89
C GLN A 184 4.09 4.21 17.91
N LEU A 185 4.27 2.93 17.59
CA LEU A 185 5.58 2.29 17.54
C LEU A 185 6.52 2.98 16.54
N ALA A 186 6.02 3.38 15.37
CA ALA A 186 6.81 4.10 14.37
C ALA A 186 7.23 5.48 14.89
N SER A 187 6.32 6.20 15.56
CA SER A 187 6.64 7.48 16.20
C SER A 187 7.68 7.33 17.31
N GLU A 188 7.54 6.30 18.15
CA GLU A 188 8.48 6.03 19.23
C GLU A 188 9.85 5.60 18.69
N MET A 189 9.93 4.77 17.64
CA MET A 189 11.20 4.41 17.01
C MET A 189 11.92 5.65 16.47
N ARG A 190 11.20 6.59 15.84
CA ARG A 190 11.81 7.82 15.34
C ARG A 190 12.31 8.74 16.47
N SER A 191 11.58 8.81 17.59
CA SER A 191 11.80 9.82 18.64
C SER A 191 12.61 9.35 19.85
N ARG A 192 12.56 8.06 20.19
CA ARG A 192 13.28 7.41 21.30
C ARG A 192 13.76 6.02 20.87
N PRO A 193 14.72 5.93 19.95
CA PRO A 193 15.14 4.65 19.39
C PRO A 193 15.83 3.73 20.41
N GLU A 194 16.32 4.25 21.54
CA GLU A 194 17.02 3.45 22.58
C GLU A 194 16.15 2.35 23.17
N GLN A 195 14.82 2.54 23.20
CA GLN A 195 13.91 1.52 23.74
C GLN A 195 13.82 0.25 22.88
N PHE A 196 14.42 0.24 21.68
CA PHE A 196 14.43 -0.89 20.74
C PHE A 196 15.77 -1.65 20.74
N ASP A 197 16.65 -1.42 21.72
CA ASP A 197 17.95 -2.11 21.90
C ASP A 197 17.83 -3.62 22.15
N HIS A 198 16.66 -4.08 22.58
CA HIS A 198 16.32 -5.49 22.80
C HIS A 198 16.18 -6.29 21.50
N PHE A 199 16.21 -5.64 20.33
CA PHE A 199 16.26 -6.31 19.05
C PHE A 199 17.67 -6.82 18.73
N LYS A 200 17.73 -8.03 18.16
CA LYS A 200 18.95 -8.68 17.70
C LYS A 200 18.77 -9.20 16.28
N LEU A 201 19.76 -8.98 15.43
CA LEU A 201 19.86 -9.61 14.12
C LEU A 201 20.67 -10.90 14.21
N ARG A 202 20.10 -11.97 13.64
CA ARG A 202 20.71 -13.29 13.59
C ARG A 202 20.97 -13.67 12.14
N PHE A 203 22.15 -14.22 11.87
CA PHE A 203 22.60 -14.56 10.53
C PHE A 203 22.83 -16.06 10.37
N SER A 204 22.48 -16.60 9.19
CA SER A 204 22.68 -18.00 8.82
C SER A 204 23.25 -18.16 7.40
N LEU A 205 23.77 -19.36 7.12
CA LEU A 205 24.34 -19.76 5.82
C LEU A 205 23.39 -20.71 5.09
N ALA A 206 23.43 -20.80 3.75
CA ALA A 206 22.67 -21.83 2.98
C ALA A 206 22.87 -23.23 3.54
N SER A 207 24.12 -23.53 3.90
CA SER A 207 24.53 -24.88 4.30
C SER A 207 24.04 -25.26 5.70
N GLN A 208 23.42 -24.33 6.44
CA GLN A 208 22.82 -24.65 7.73
C GLN A 208 21.50 -25.37 7.55
N THR A 209 21.41 -26.55 8.13
CA THR A 209 20.20 -27.35 8.17
C THR A 209 19.49 -27.14 9.50
N SER A 210 18.17 -27.01 9.47
CA SER A 210 17.38 -27.01 10.70
C SER A 210 17.53 -28.35 11.43
N GLN A 211 17.50 -28.28 12.75
CA GLN A 211 17.47 -29.42 13.65
C GLN A 211 16.08 -29.55 14.26
N THR A 212 15.73 -30.73 14.74
CA THR A 212 14.47 -30.96 15.46
C THR A 212 14.79 -31.50 16.84
N ARG A 213 14.19 -30.90 17.87
CA ARG A 213 14.27 -31.40 19.24
C ARG A 213 12.90 -31.42 19.90
N GLU A 214 12.75 -32.29 20.89
CA GLU A 214 11.54 -32.36 21.70
C GLU A 214 11.64 -31.34 22.83
N THR A 215 10.75 -30.34 22.85
CA THR A 215 10.61 -29.39 23.95
C THR A 215 9.36 -29.69 24.77
N VAL A 216 9.36 -29.28 26.03
CA VAL A 216 8.23 -29.44 26.94
C VAL A 216 7.62 -28.08 27.21
N ILE A 217 6.33 -27.91 26.87
CA ILE A 217 5.57 -26.73 27.29
C ILE A 217 5.28 -26.86 28.78
N ARG A 218 5.98 -26.04 29.58
CA ARG A 218 5.84 -25.97 31.03
C ARG A 218 4.71 -25.02 31.43
N ILE A 219 4.02 -25.34 32.53
CA ILE A 219 2.96 -24.47 33.08
C ILE A 219 3.50 -23.11 33.52
N GLU A 220 4.74 -23.07 34.02
CA GLU A 220 5.40 -21.84 34.46
C GLU A 220 5.60 -20.86 33.29
N SER A 221 5.96 -21.36 32.11
CA SER A 221 6.10 -20.55 30.89
C SER A 221 4.76 -20.00 30.40
N VAL A 222 3.66 -20.73 30.63
CA VAL A 222 2.30 -20.31 30.23
C VAL A 222 1.69 -19.30 31.22
N THR A 223 2.03 -19.39 32.50
CA THR A 223 1.40 -18.58 33.56
C THR A 223 2.15 -17.29 33.92
N SER A 224 3.34 -17.07 33.35
CA SER A 224 4.23 -15.94 33.65
C SER A 224 3.93 -14.64 32.86
N GLY A 225 2.91 -14.62 32.01
CA GLY A 225 2.53 -13.46 31.18
C GLY A 225 1.85 -12.33 31.96
N GLU A 226 1.92 -11.11 31.41
CA GLU A 226 1.32 -9.89 31.99
C GLU A 226 -0.21 -9.96 31.95
N ILE A 227 -0.78 -10.42 30.82
CA ILE A 227 -2.23 -10.61 30.70
C ILE A 227 -2.72 -11.61 31.74
N ILE A 228 -2.03 -12.74 31.90
CA ILE A 228 -2.43 -13.77 32.88
C ILE A 228 -2.42 -13.20 34.29
N THR A 229 -1.38 -12.46 34.63
CA THR A 229 -1.27 -11.77 35.93
C THR A 229 -2.45 -10.81 36.13
N SER A 230 -2.77 -10.01 35.11
CA SER A 230 -3.90 -9.07 35.13
C SER A 230 -5.26 -9.76 35.26
N LEU A 231 -5.46 -10.89 34.56
CA LEU A 231 -6.68 -11.70 34.64
C LEU A 231 -6.88 -12.29 36.02
N LEU A 232 -5.81 -12.86 36.59
CA LEU A 232 -5.82 -13.43 37.93
C LEU A 232 -6.06 -12.38 39.01
N GLN A 233 -5.49 -11.17 38.85
CA GLN A 233 -5.72 -10.06 39.77
C GLN A 233 -7.17 -9.56 39.71
N LYS A 234 -7.75 -9.46 38.51
CA LYS A 234 -9.08 -8.88 38.29
C LYS A 234 -10.23 -9.81 38.61
N PHE A 235 -10.13 -11.09 38.22
CA PHE A 235 -11.22 -12.05 38.35
C PHE A 235 -10.99 -13.09 39.46
N GLY A 236 -9.81 -13.10 40.06
CA GLY A 236 -9.41 -14.12 41.02
C GLY A 236 -9.22 -15.50 40.38
N ARG A 237 -8.89 -16.48 41.23
CA ARG A 237 -8.59 -17.86 40.79
C ARG A 237 -9.82 -18.78 40.69
N HIS A 238 -11.00 -18.29 41.09
CA HIS A 238 -12.22 -19.10 41.26
C HIS A 238 -13.27 -18.89 40.17
N LYS A 239 -13.09 -17.89 39.30
CA LYS A 239 -14.04 -17.61 38.22
C LYS A 239 -13.77 -18.55 37.06
N GLU A 240 -14.70 -19.44 36.72
CA GLU A 240 -14.46 -20.49 35.72
C GLU A 240 -14.23 -19.92 34.32
N ASP A 241 -15.03 -18.93 33.90
CA ASP A 241 -15.01 -18.39 32.54
C ASP A 241 -14.74 -16.89 32.51
N VAL A 242 -13.68 -16.52 31.80
CA VAL A 242 -13.35 -15.14 31.45
C VAL A 242 -13.33 -15.01 29.93
N TYR A 243 -13.82 -13.88 29.42
CA TYR A 243 -13.91 -13.61 28.00
C TYR A 243 -12.90 -12.54 27.61
N LEU A 244 -12.05 -12.84 26.64
CA LEU A 244 -11.07 -11.91 26.09
C LEU A 244 -11.54 -11.40 24.72
N THR A 245 -11.20 -10.17 24.37
CA THR A 245 -11.29 -9.73 22.98
C THR A 245 -10.36 -10.56 22.11
N ALA A 246 -10.59 -10.61 20.79
CA ALA A 246 -9.66 -11.29 19.89
C ALA A 246 -8.22 -10.74 20.00
N LYS A 247 -8.09 -9.42 20.20
CA LYS A 247 -6.80 -8.74 20.43
C LYS A 247 -6.12 -9.23 21.71
N ASP A 248 -6.83 -9.22 22.84
CA ASP A 248 -6.26 -9.64 24.13
C ASP A 248 -5.96 -11.15 24.16
N ALA A 249 -6.77 -11.97 23.52
CA ALA A 249 -6.52 -13.41 23.41
C ALA A 249 -5.25 -13.70 22.60
N ASN A 250 -5.06 -13.03 21.46
CA ASN A 250 -3.86 -13.17 20.65
C ASN A 250 -2.62 -12.66 21.39
N ARG A 251 -2.73 -11.54 22.11
CA ARG A 251 -1.67 -11.01 22.97
C ARG A 251 -1.26 -12.03 24.03
N MET A 252 -2.24 -12.63 24.72
CA MET A 252 -2.00 -13.66 25.74
C MET A 252 -1.22 -14.85 25.17
N LEU A 253 -1.66 -15.38 24.02
CA LEU A 253 -1.00 -16.51 23.37
C LEU A 253 0.43 -16.17 22.90
N ALA A 254 0.66 -14.94 22.45
CA ALA A 254 1.97 -14.48 21.99
C ALA A 254 2.98 -14.31 23.14
N GLU A 255 2.54 -13.76 24.28
CA GLU A 255 3.35 -13.70 25.51
C GLU A 255 3.77 -15.11 25.94
N MET A 256 2.84 -16.07 25.94
CA MET A 256 3.11 -17.47 26.31
C MET A 256 4.08 -18.17 25.35
N ALA A 257 3.87 -18.05 24.04
CA ALA A 257 4.75 -18.62 23.03
C ALA A 257 6.19 -18.08 23.18
N THR A 258 6.32 -16.78 23.44
CA THR A 258 7.63 -16.15 23.66
C THR A 258 8.31 -16.67 24.93
N ASN A 259 7.58 -16.82 26.03
CA ASN A 259 8.13 -17.35 27.28
C ASN A 259 8.56 -18.82 27.13
N ILE A 260 7.81 -19.64 26.40
CA ILE A 260 8.20 -21.02 26.07
C ILE A 260 9.50 -21.03 25.26
N ARG A 261 9.63 -20.11 24.30
CA ARG A 261 10.84 -19.98 23.48
C ARG A 261 12.06 -19.63 24.35
N ILE A 262 11.93 -18.62 25.22
CA ILE A 262 13.02 -18.16 26.10
C ILE A 262 13.43 -19.25 27.10
N ASP A 263 12.48 -20.00 27.67
CA ASP A 263 12.79 -21.08 28.62
C ASP A 263 13.44 -22.30 27.94
N SER A 264 13.06 -22.56 26.69
CA SER A 264 13.50 -23.77 26.00
C SER A 264 14.79 -23.57 25.22
N PHE A 265 14.92 -22.49 24.43
CA PHE A 265 15.92 -22.33 23.36
C PHE A 265 17.04 -21.38 23.73
N ASP A 266 18.24 -21.65 23.21
CA ASP A 266 19.38 -20.75 23.41
C ASP A 266 19.16 -19.42 22.67
N ASP A 267 19.88 -18.40 23.12
CA ASP A 267 19.88 -17.06 22.54
C ASP A 267 20.34 -17.01 21.07
N SER A 268 20.90 -18.09 20.53
CA SER A 268 21.29 -18.25 19.12
C SER A 268 20.28 -19.07 18.30
N ASP A 269 19.35 -19.78 18.92
CA ASP A 269 18.40 -20.67 18.25
C ASP A 269 17.16 -19.96 17.71
N VAL A 270 16.86 -20.15 16.43
CA VAL A 270 15.69 -19.57 15.75
C VAL A 270 14.69 -20.68 15.46
N VAL A 271 13.51 -20.60 16.07
CA VAL A 271 12.41 -21.55 15.86
C VAL A 271 11.81 -21.39 14.46
N ASP A 272 11.53 -22.51 13.79
CA ASP A 272 10.88 -22.55 12.47
C ASP A 272 9.45 -21.99 12.54
N PRO A 273 8.99 -21.20 11.55
CA PRO A 273 7.62 -20.65 11.51
C PRO A 273 6.50 -21.68 11.71
N ASN A 274 6.67 -22.91 11.20
CA ASN A 274 5.63 -23.94 11.32
C ASN A 274 5.58 -24.52 12.72
N SER A 275 6.75 -24.74 13.35
CA SER A 275 6.81 -25.17 14.75
C SER A 275 6.31 -24.08 15.70
N GLU A 276 6.58 -22.80 15.39
CA GLU A 276 5.99 -21.67 16.12
C GLU A 276 4.46 -21.72 16.04
N LYS A 277 3.89 -21.86 14.83
CA LYS A 277 2.44 -22.01 14.62
C LYS A 277 1.85 -23.22 15.36
N GLU A 278 2.59 -24.32 15.44
CA GLU A 278 2.17 -25.51 16.19
C GLU A 278 2.08 -25.21 17.70
N ILE A 279 3.06 -24.49 18.26
CA ILE A 279 3.01 -24.02 19.66
C ILE A 279 1.78 -23.14 19.88
N TYR A 280 1.53 -22.15 19.02
CA TYR A 280 0.34 -21.30 19.10
C TYR A 280 -0.96 -22.11 19.06
N LYS A 281 -1.07 -23.08 18.15
CA LYS A 281 -2.24 -23.95 18.02
C LYS A 281 -2.46 -24.77 19.29
N ILE A 282 -1.40 -25.34 19.86
CA ILE A 282 -1.49 -26.11 21.12
C ILE A 282 -1.96 -25.22 22.26
N LEU A 283 -1.40 -24.00 22.38
CA LEU A 283 -1.83 -23.04 23.40
C LEU A 283 -3.29 -22.60 23.21
N GLU A 284 -3.71 -22.37 21.97
CA GLU A 284 -5.09 -22.03 21.65
C GLU A 284 -6.06 -23.16 22.03
N GLU A 285 -5.78 -24.40 21.64
CA GLU A 285 -6.59 -25.57 22.00
C GLU A 285 -6.63 -25.82 23.52
N LEU A 286 -5.53 -25.51 24.21
CA LEU A 286 -5.45 -25.62 25.65
C LEU A 286 -6.29 -24.56 26.36
N LEU A 287 -6.24 -23.30 25.92
CA LEU A 287 -6.71 -22.16 26.71
C LEU A 287 -8.04 -21.59 26.23
N ILE A 288 -8.28 -21.60 24.92
CA ILE A 288 -9.49 -21.06 24.31
C ILE A 288 -10.51 -22.19 24.16
N SER A 289 -11.47 -22.22 25.08
CA SER A 289 -12.51 -23.26 25.11
C SER A 289 -13.58 -23.10 24.03
N SER A 290 -13.88 -21.86 23.63
CA SER A 290 -14.84 -21.53 22.57
C SER A 290 -14.71 -20.05 22.19
N ARG A 291 -15.21 -19.69 21.01
CA ARG A 291 -15.39 -18.30 20.60
C ARG A 291 -16.89 -17.98 20.60
N LYS A 292 -17.30 -16.90 21.26
CA LYS A 292 -18.69 -16.48 21.43
C LYS A 292 -18.88 -15.06 20.92
N GLU A 293 -19.89 -14.87 20.10
CA GLU A 293 -20.30 -13.52 19.69
C GLU A 293 -21.27 -12.94 20.72
N ILE A 294 -20.96 -11.75 21.22
CA ILE A 294 -21.83 -11.01 22.12
C ILE A 294 -22.68 -10.05 21.30
N THR A 295 -24.00 -10.19 21.44
CA THR A 295 -24.99 -9.30 20.85
C THR A 295 -25.73 -8.52 21.95
N LYS A 296 -26.60 -7.59 21.54
CA LYS A 296 -27.36 -6.67 22.41
C LYS A 296 -28.11 -7.31 23.60
N SER A 297 -28.36 -8.62 23.59
CA SER A 297 -29.15 -9.35 24.61
C SER A 297 -28.32 -9.97 25.76
N ASN A 298 -27.00 -9.77 25.80
CA ASN A 298 -26.09 -10.54 26.66
C ASN A 298 -25.53 -9.75 27.88
N GLU A 299 -26.36 -8.96 28.58
CA GLU A 299 -25.92 -8.08 29.68
C GLU A 299 -25.09 -8.78 30.77
N LYS A 300 -25.43 -10.03 31.12
CA LYS A 300 -24.75 -10.80 32.17
C LYS A 300 -23.32 -11.20 31.81
N ILE A 301 -22.95 -11.24 30.52
CA ILE A 301 -21.63 -11.70 30.08
C ILE A 301 -20.56 -10.62 30.29
N TRP A 302 -20.93 -9.33 30.19
CA TRP A 302 -19.99 -8.21 30.29
C TRP A 302 -19.20 -8.16 31.61
N GLN A 303 -19.77 -8.67 32.71
CA GLN A 303 -19.08 -8.79 34.00
C GLN A 303 -17.92 -9.80 33.98
N SER A 304 -17.86 -10.66 32.96
CA SER A 304 -16.81 -11.64 32.74
C SER A 304 -15.91 -11.30 31.55
N VAL A 305 -16.10 -10.14 30.93
CA VAL A 305 -15.25 -9.66 29.84
C VAL A 305 -14.07 -8.90 30.43
N PHE A 306 -12.87 -9.32 30.07
CA PHE A 306 -11.66 -8.57 30.38
C PHE A 306 -11.62 -7.28 29.56
N TRP A 307 -11.23 -6.20 30.21
CA TRP A 307 -11.06 -4.88 29.61
C TRP A 307 -10.04 -4.11 30.47
N ASN A 308 -9.11 -3.37 29.85
CA ASN A 308 -8.04 -2.71 30.59
C ASN A 308 -8.58 -1.61 31.52
N ASP A 309 -9.44 -0.73 31.01
CA ASP A 309 -10.12 0.29 31.81
C ASP A 309 -11.63 0.04 31.85
N ASP A 310 -12.10 -0.35 33.02
CA ASP A 310 -13.47 -0.77 33.22
C ASP A 310 -14.50 0.33 32.88
N ASN A 311 -14.14 1.62 32.94
CA ASN A 311 -15.06 2.71 32.64
C ASN A 311 -15.37 2.83 31.14
N TYR A 312 -14.45 2.38 30.29
CA TYR A 312 -14.56 2.49 28.83
C TYR A 312 -15.00 1.18 28.17
N ARG A 313 -15.30 0.14 28.96
CA ARG A 313 -15.86 -1.11 28.46
C ARG A 313 -17.19 -0.82 27.73
N PRO A 314 -17.49 -1.47 26.59
CA PRO A 314 -18.59 -1.04 25.71
C PRO A 314 -19.97 -0.93 26.37
N ASP A 315 -20.32 -1.80 27.33
CA ASP A 315 -21.57 -1.72 28.11
C ASP A 315 -21.64 -0.47 28.99
N LYS A 316 -20.53 -0.11 29.64
CA LYS A 316 -20.45 1.07 30.50
C LYS A 316 -20.31 2.35 29.69
N ALA A 317 -19.56 2.32 28.59
CA ALA A 317 -19.44 3.43 27.65
C ALA A 317 -20.80 3.79 27.05
N THR A 318 -21.55 2.80 26.57
CA THR A 318 -22.90 3.02 26.00
C THR A 318 -23.89 3.54 27.04
N LYS A 319 -23.85 3.02 28.27
CA LYS A 319 -24.62 3.58 29.38
C LYS A 319 -24.30 5.06 29.61
N THR A 320 -23.01 5.39 29.71
CA THR A 320 -22.54 6.77 29.91
C THR A 320 -22.94 7.68 28.75
N LEU A 321 -22.79 7.22 27.50
CA LEU A 321 -23.16 7.96 26.30
C LEU A 321 -24.66 8.21 26.23
N ASN A 322 -25.49 7.22 26.51
CA ASN A 322 -26.95 7.36 26.53
C ASN A 322 -27.43 8.31 27.64
N GLU A 323 -26.88 8.18 28.85
CA GLU A 323 -27.20 9.09 29.95
C GLU A 323 -26.85 10.54 29.61
N ARG A 324 -25.72 10.76 28.94
CA ARG A 324 -25.29 12.10 28.52
C ARG A 324 -26.09 12.62 27.32
N HIS A 325 -26.33 11.81 26.31
CA HIS A 325 -27.14 12.14 25.14
C HIS A 325 -28.55 12.60 25.55
N SER A 326 -29.18 11.94 26.52
CA SER A 326 -30.49 12.32 27.05
C SER A 326 -30.54 13.71 27.69
N LYS A 327 -29.38 14.27 28.08
CA LYS A 327 -29.24 15.57 28.75
C LYS A 327 -28.74 16.68 27.81
N MET A 328 -28.42 16.35 26.56
CA MET A 328 -27.91 17.30 25.55
C MET A 328 -29.05 18.00 24.80
N ASP A 329 -28.77 19.17 24.22
CA ASP A 329 -29.65 19.81 23.25
C ASP A 329 -29.64 19.06 21.89
N LYS A 330 -30.63 19.36 21.04
CA LYS A 330 -30.84 18.65 19.77
C LYS A 330 -29.67 18.76 18.78
N ASP A 331 -28.93 19.86 18.78
CA ASP A 331 -27.80 20.05 17.85
C ASP A 331 -26.61 19.20 18.29
N ASN A 332 -26.31 19.19 19.59
CA ASN A 332 -25.25 18.35 20.16
C ASN A 332 -25.61 16.85 20.15
N GLN A 333 -26.89 16.48 20.32
CA GLN A 333 -27.36 15.11 20.13
C GLN A 333 -27.03 14.62 18.72
N LYS A 334 -27.45 15.37 17.69
CA LYS A 334 -27.23 15.01 16.29
C LYS A 334 -25.75 14.87 15.94
N LYS A 335 -24.92 15.80 16.43
CA LYS A 335 -23.45 15.75 16.25
C LYS A 335 -22.84 14.50 16.89
N LEU A 336 -23.27 14.15 18.09
CA LEU A 336 -22.78 12.96 18.78
C LEU A 336 -23.22 11.68 18.06
N GLU A 337 -24.48 11.60 17.62
CA GLU A 337 -25.00 10.49 16.81
C GLU A 337 -24.20 10.30 15.52
N GLU A 338 -23.99 11.37 14.76
CA GLU A 338 -23.21 11.37 13.52
C GLU A 338 -21.77 10.89 13.76
N SER A 339 -21.15 11.22 14.90
CA SER A 339 -19.78 10.80 15.24
C SER A 339 -19.60 9.30 15.53
N TYR A 340 -20.68 8.57 15.81
CA TYR A 340 -20.69 7.11 16.03
C TYR A 340 -21.44 6.34 14.92
N THR A 341 -21.80 7.02 13.83
CA THR A 341 -22.42 6.40 12.65
C THR A 341 -21.32 6.03 11.64
N ASP A 342 -21.38 4.81 11.10
CA ASP A 342 -20.33 4.16 10.28
C ASP A 342 -19.76 5.06 9.15
N THR A 343 -18.45 5.35 9.20
CA THR A 343 -17.72 6.28 8.31
C THR A 343 -17.67 5.81 6.86
N ASN A 344 -17.97 4.55 6.56
CA ASN A 344 -18.07 4.06 5.18
C ASN A 344 -19.32 4.55 4.42
N LYS A 345 -20.26 5.23 5.09
CA LYS A 345 -21.44 5.85 4.45
C LYS A 345 -21.32 7.35 4.21
N LEU A 346 -20.22 7.99 4.62
CA LEU A 346 -20.03 9.44 4.44
C LEU A 346 -18.90 9.72 3.45
N ALA A 347 -19.20 9.57 2.15
CA ALA A 347 -18.39 10.21 1.13
C ALA A 347 -18.58 11.74 1.30
N VAL A 348 -17.46 12.44 1.49
CA VAL A 348 -17.32 13.90 1.72
C VAL A 348 -17.39 14.36 3.18
N ALA A 349 -16.24 14.34 3.86
CA ALA A 349 -15.79 15.45 4.70
C ALA A 349 -14.29 15.28 5.05
N THR A 350 -13.48 16.24 4.61
CA THR A 350 -12.02 16.26 4.72
C THR A 350 -11.49 16.46 6.14
N ASP A 351 -12.27 16.26 7.21
CA ASP A 351 -11.76 16.53 8.55
C ASP A 351 -12.57 15.91 9.72
N VAL A 352 -12.70 14.58 9.74
CA VAL A 352 -13.36 13.84 10.83
C VAL A 352 -12.70 14.09 12.19
N ARG A 353 -11.37 14.30 12.22
CA ARG A 353 -10.63 14.63 13.45
C ARG A 353 -10.98 16.02 13.97
N THR A 354 -11.15 16.99 13.08
CA THR A 354 -11.52 18.38 13.42
C THR A 354 -13.00 18.51 13.74
N LEU A 355 -13.88 17.67 13.18
CA LEU A 355 -15.27 17.51 13.62
C LEU A 355 -15.34 16.95 15.04
N ALA A 356 -14.62 15.86 15.37
CA ALA A 356 -14.60 15.31 16.73
C ALA A 356 -14.07 16.30 17.77
N VAL A 357 -13.02 17.06 17.43
CA VAL A 357 -12.48 18.14 18.30
C VAL A 357 -13.47 19.31 18.41
N LYS A 358 -14.18 19.68 17.34
CA LYS A 358 -15.21 20.72 17.37
C LYS A 358 -16.47 20.30 18.12
N VAL A 359 -16.84 19.02 18.09
CA VAL A 359 -17.94 18.46 18.89
C VAL A 359 -17.54 18.42 20.36
N ALA A 360 -16.32 17.96 20.69
CA ALA A 360 -15.80 18.04 22.06
C ALA A 360 -15.76 19.50 22.57
N ALA A 361 -15.33 20.44 21.74
CA ALA A 361 -15.27 21.87 22.09
C ALA A 361 -16.64 22.57 22.14
N SER A 362 -17.62 22.18 21.32
CA SER A 362 -18.98 22.76 21.36
C SER A 362 -19.82 22.22 22.51
N VAL A 363 -19.47 21.03 23.02
CA VAL A 363 -20.10 20.40 24.19
C VAL A 363 -19.58 21.02 25.50
N ASP A 364 -18.43 21.71 25.51
CA ASP A 364 -17.81 22.25 26.73
C ASP A 364 -18.58 23.46 27.34
N SER A 365 -19.28 24.26 26.52
CA SER A 365 -19.91 25.49 27.00
C SER A 365 -21.13 25.29 27.93
N ASP A 366 -21.79 24.12 27.86
CA ASP A 366 -22.95 23.79 28.72
C ASP A 366 -22.63 22.85 29.89
N PHE A 367 -21.48 22.17 29.87
CA PHE A 367 -21.13 21.15 30.89
C PHE A 367 -20.38 21.69 32.12
N SER A 368 -19.98 22.96 32.13
CA SER A 368 -19.27 23.61 33.25
C SER A 368 -20.12 23.88 34.52
N ARG A 369 -21.34 23.34 34.64
CA ARG A 369 -22.22 23.56 35.81
C ARG A 369 -22.36 22.40 36.80
N GLN A 370 -21.71 21.25 36.60
CA GLN A 370 -21.82 20.10 37.54
C GLN A 370 -20.51 19.36 37.88
N GLY A 371 -19.35 20.03 37.83
CA GLY A 371 -18.17 19.57 38.57
C GLY A 371 -17.49 18.30 38.05
N ALA A 372 -17.26 18.20 36.74
CA ALA A 372 -16.28 17.29 36.15
C ALA A 372 -15.34 18.10 35.24
N ASN A 373 -14.02 17.88 35.35
CA ASN A 373 -13.02 18.62 34.61
C ASN A 373 -13.06 18.28 33.10
N SER A 374 -13.70 19.19 32.36
CA SER A 374 -13.42 19.70 31.01
C SER A 374 -12.57 18.86 30.04
N ASN A 375 -13.17 18.51 28.89
CA ASN A 375 -12.56 18.04 27.63
C ASN A 375 -11.76 16.73 27.58
N GLU A 376 -10.89 16.42 28.54
CA GLU A 376 -10.01 15.25 28.47
C GLU A 376 -10.77 13.93 28.66
N GLU A 377 -11.69 13.86 29.62
CA GLU A 377 -12.47 12.63 29.88
C GLU A 377 -13.43 12.28 28.75
N LEU A 378 -14.03 13.28 28.09
CA LEU A 378 -14.91 13.09 26.95
C LEU A 378 -14.14 12.69 25.70
N SER A 379 -12.98 13.32 25.47
CA SER A 379 -12.07 12.94 24.39
C SER A 379 -11.57 11.51 24.60
N LYS A 380 -11.20 11.15 25.82
CA LYS A 380 -10.79 9.79 26.18
C LYS A 380 -11.92 8.79 25.99
N LEU A 381 -13.13 9.09 26.49
CA LEU A 381 -14.31 8.24 26.28
C LEU A 381 -14.59 8.00 24.80
N TYR A 382 -14.53 9.03 23.95
CA TYR A 382 -14.72 8.88 22.51
C TYR A 382 -13.61 8.02 21.87
N GLN A 383 -12.34 8.31 22.17
CA GLN A 383 -11.22 7.56 21.57
C GLN A 383 -11.24 6.07 21.93
N GLU A 384 -11.60 5.74 23.17
CA GLU A 384 -11.63 4.37 23.69
C GLU A 384 -12.88 3.60 23.26
N SER A 385 -14.01 4.28 22.99
CA SER A 385 -15.29 3.61 22.72
C SER A 385 -15.73 3.60 21.26
N LYS A 386 -15.27 4.52 20.40
CA LYS A 386 -15.72 4.65 18.99
C LYS A 386 -15.61 3.36 18.17
N ASP A 387 -14.59 2.55 18.44
CA ASP A 387 -14.32 1.32 17.69
C ASP A 387 -15.25 0.17 18.14
N HIS A 388 -15.92 0.32 19.29
CA HIS A 388 -16.73 -0.73 19.92
C HIS A 388 -18.18 -0.32 20.22
N VAL A 389 -18.56 0.92 19.93
CA VAL A 389 -19.90 1.48 20.14
C VAL A 389 -20.44 2.02 18.82
N GLU A 390 -21.74 1.88 18.60
CA GLU A 390 -22.45 2.44 17.45
C GLU A 390 -23.75 3.10 17.87
N TRP A 391 -24.23 4.03 17.05
CA TRP A 391 -25.59 4.55 17.14
C TRP A 391 -26.55 3.66 16.35
N ASP A 392 -27.55 3.05 16.99
CA ASP A 392 -28.49 2.15 16.31
C ASP A 392 -29.74 2.83 15.74
N GLY A 393 -29.74 4.17 15.69
CA GLY A 393 -30.87 4.99 15.28
C GLY A 393 -31.76 5.43 16.44
N VAL A 394 -31.62 4.81 17.62
CA VAL A 394 -32.41 5.15 18.82
C VAL A 394 -31.51 5.43 20.04
N LYS A 395 -30.46 4.63 20.22
CA LYS A 395 -29.53 4.77 21.35
C LYS A 395 -28.12 4.27 20.98
N PHE A 396 -27.13 4.66 21.78
CA PHE A 396 -25.80 4.08 21.69
C PHE A 396 -25.84 2.63 22.21
N VAL A 397 -25.26 1.72 21.43
CA VAL A 397 -25.20 0.28 21.75
C VAL A 397 -23.80 -0.28 21.47
N PRO A 398 -23.39 -1.34 22.18
CA PRO A 398 -22.15 -2.03 21.86
C PRO A 398 -22.26 -2.67 20.47
N LYS A 399 -21.21 -2.50 19.65
CA LYS A 399 -21.06 -3.23 18.40
C LYS A 399 -20.94 -4.73 18.69
N PRO A 400 -21.49 -5.61 17.83
CA PRO A 400 -21.28 -7.05 17.95
C PRO A 400 -19.78 -7.38 17.97
N MET A 401 -19.38 -8.22 18.93
CA MET A 401 -17.96 -8.60 19.07
C MET A 401 -17.78 -10.08 19.37
N LYS A 402 -16.75 -10.65 18.75
CA LYS A 402 -16.32 -12.03 18.97
C LYS A 402 -15.33 -12.07 20.13
N LEU A 403 -15.69 -12.80 21.18
CA LEU A 403 -14.85 -13.00 22.34
C LEU A 403 -14.37 -14.44 22.46
N SER A 404 -13.14 -14.61 22.95
CA SER A 404 -12.53 -15.90 23.24
C SER A 404 -12.79 -16.25 24.71
N ARG A 405 -13.46 -17.37 24.95
CA ARG A 405 -13.73 -17.88 26.31
C ARG A 405 -12.51 -18.64 26.83
N VAL A 406 -11.86 -18.05 27.81
CA VAL A 406 -10.73 -18.62 28.54
C VAL A 406 -11.25 -19.29 29.81
N ASN A 407 -10.95 -20.58 29.97
CA ASN A 407 -11.28 -21.31 31.18
C ASN A 407 -10.14 -21.12 32.20
N MET A 408 -10.39 -20.33 33.23
CA MET A 408 -9.36 -20.00 34.22
C MET A 408 -9.02 -21.17 35.15
N ALA A 409 -9.93 -22.14 35.31
CA ALA A 409 -9.68 -23.31 36.15
C ALA A 409 -8.53 -24.16 35.61
N LYS A 410 -8.28 -24.13 34.29
CA LYS A 410 -7.15 -24.84 33.67
C LYS A 410 -5.80 -24.36 34.23
N PHE A 411 -5.64 -23.09 34.56
CA PHE A 411 -4.37 -22.56 35.11
C PHE A 411 -4.05 -23.11 36.52
N ASN A 412 -5.03 -23.67 37.22
CA ASN A 412 -4.85 -24.27 38.55
C ASN A 412 -4.63 -25.79 38.50
N ASP A 413 -5.02 -26.44 37.40
CA ASP A 413 -4.93 -27.89 37.26
C ASP A 413 -3.57 -28.31 36.68
N ARG A 414 -2.66 -28.73 37.56
CA ARG A 414 -1.35 -29.29 37.19
C ARG A 414 -1.46 -30.55 36.30
N GLN A 415 -2.59 -31.26 36.32
CA GLN A 415 -2.84 -32.40 35.43
C GLN A 415 -3.41 -31.99 34.06
N ALA A 416 -4.19 -30.92 33.96
CA ALA A 416 -4.64 -30.38 32.67
C ALA A 416 -3.46 -29.87 31.81
N PHE A 417 -2.41 -29.41 32.47
CA PHE A 417 -1.13 -29.00 31.88
C PHE A 417 -0.02 -30.05 32.04
N GLN A 418 -0.33 -31.35 31.92
CA GLN A 418 0.73 -32.35 31.76
C GLN A 418 1.68 -31.91 30.64
N ASN A 419 2.94 -31.66 31.02
CA ASN A 419 4.09 -31.35 30.16
C ASN A 419 3.89 -31.85 28.73
N ARG A 420 3.39 -30.98 27.85
CA ARG A 420 3.14 -31.36 26.45
C ARG A 420 4.46 -31.33 25.71
N LYS A 421 4.88 -32.51 25.27
CA LYS A 421 6.04 -32.69 24.42
C LYS A 421 5.69 -32.23 23.00
N VAL A 422 6.45 -31.27 22.49
CA VAL A 422 6.30 -30.71 21.15
C VAL A 422 7.62 -30.88 20.42
N ARG A 423 7.57 -31.38 19.19
CA ARG A 423 8.76 -31.47 18.35
C ARG A 423 8.94 -30.15 17.63
N VAL A 424 9.96 -29.40 18.03
CA VAL A 424 10.21 -28.07 17.50
C VAL A 424 11.43 -28.12 16.60
N ARG A 425 11.22 -27.67 15.37
CA ARG A 425 12.28 -27.46 14.39
C ARG A 425 12.89 -26.07 14.61
N TYR A 426 14.21 -25.99 14.62
CA TYR A 426 14.95 -24.75 14.85
C TYR A 426 16.26 -24.72 14.06
N THR A 427 16.82 -23.53 13.87
CA THR A 427 18.13 -23.32 13.23
C THR A 427 18.98 -22.44 14.15
N THR A 428 20.18 -22.90 14.50
CA THR A 428 21.13 -22.12 15.30
C THR A 428 21.85 -21.10 14.42
N ALA A 429 21.72 -19.82 14.74
CA ALA A 429 22.39 -18.74 14.01
C ALA A 429 23.93 -18.84 14.13
N VAL A 430 24.64 -18.53 13.05
CA VAL A 430 26.12 -18.48 13.05
C VAL A 430 26.63 -17.26 13.79
N LEU A 431 25.93 -16.14 13.62
CA LEU A 431 26.28 -14.86 14.22
C LEU A 431 25.02 -14.19 14.76
N SER A 432 25.13 -13.58 15.93
CA SER A 432 24.10 -12.76 16.56
C SER A 432 24.70 -11.40 16.85
N THR A 433 23.99 -10.35 16.48
CA THR A 433 24.43 -8.96 16.64
C THR A 433 23.30 -8.14 17.26
N ALA A 434 23.61 -7.29 18.23
CA ALA A 434 22.66 -6.34 18.78
C ALA A 434 22.38 -5.23 17.76
N ILE A 435 21.20 -4.61 17.83
CA ILE A 435 20.94 -3.39 17.05
C ILE A 435 21.81 -2.25 17.58
N ASN A 436 22.50 -1.59 16.66
CA ASN A 436 23.23 -0.35 16.91
C ASN A 436 22.40 0.83 16.39
N LEU A 437 22.43 1.93 17.15
CA LEU A 437 21.73 3.16 16.78
C LEU A 437 22.65 4.06 15.97
N ALA A 438 22.12 4.63 14.89
CA ALA A 438 22.81 5.66 14.14
C ALA A 438 22.77 6.99 14.90
N GLN A 439 23.70 7.18 15.84
CA GLN A 439 23.81 8.46 16.56
C GLN A 439 24.26 9.63 15.64
N HIS A 440 24.86 9.31 14.49
CA HIS A 440 25.24 10.28 13.46
C HIS A 440 24.51 9.98 12.15
N PRO A 441 23.78 10.95 11.56
CA PRO A 441 23.10 10.80 10.26
C PRO A 441 24.06 10.41 9.13
N GLU A 442 25.34 10.75 9.27
CA GLU A 442 26.41 10.42 8.33
C GLU A 442 26.64 8.89 8.22
N LEU A 443 26.30 8.11 9.25
CA LEU A 443 26.47 6.65 9.27
C LEU A 443 25.34 5.90 8.53
N THR A 444 24.14 6.48 8.43
CA THR A 444 23.00 5.89 7.70
C THR A 444 22.89 6.39 6.27
N ILE A 445 23.44 7.57 6.01
CA ILE A 445 23.22 8.29 4.76
C ILE A 445 24.53 8.39 3.99
N THR A 446 24.86 7.36 3.21
CA THR A 446 25.96 7.48 2.23
C THR A 446 25.52 7.13 0.82
N ASP A 447 24.80 6.05 0.56
CA ASP A 447 24.46 5.73 -0.85
C ASP A 447 23.30 6.57 -1.40
N GLU A 448 22.19 6.73 -0.67
CA GLU A 448 21.04 7.54 -1.12
C GLU A 448 21.40 9.02 -1.18
N TRP A 449 22.19 9.56 -0.25
CA TRP A 449 22.64 10.96 -0.35
C TRP A 449 23.78 11.16 -1.32
N GLN A 450 24.74 10.23 -1.49
CA GLN A 450 25.73 10.38 -2.57
C GLN A 450 25.06 10.27 -3.93
N SER A 451 24.06 9.38 -4.07
CA SER A 451 23.19 9.31 -5.24
C SER A 451 22.37 10.58 -5.40
N LEU A 452 21.76 11.11 -4.34
CA LEU A 452 20.97 12.35 -4.38
C LEU A 452 21.86 13.59 -4.60
N LYS A 453 23.09 13.61 -4.08
CA LYS A 453 24.08 14.68 -4.29
C LYS A 453 24.64 14.60 -5.70
N SER A 454 24.85 13.39 -6.22
CA SER A 454 25.20 13.14 -7.61
C SER A 454 24.06 13.55 -8.53
N GLU A 455 22.82 13.18 -8.23
CA GLU A 455 21.61 13.60 -8.95
C GLU A 455 21.37 15.09 -8.85
N VAL A 456 21.55 15.72 -7.68
CA VAL A 456 21.47 17.17 -7.51
C VAL A 456 22.61 17.86 -8.24
N ALA A 457 23.82 17.30 -8.26
CA ALA A 457 24.93 17.81 -9.07
C ALA A 457 24.64 17.65 -10.57
N HIS A 458 24.06 16.53 -10.99
CA HIS A 458 23.61 16.26 -12.35
C HIS A 458 22.46 17.18 -12.74
N LEU A 459 21.53 17.46 -11.84
CA LEU A 459 20.40 18.38 -12.01
C LEU A 459 20.89 19.82 -12.04
N LYS A 460 21.91 20.17 -11.25
CA LYS A 460 22.53 21.50 -11.24
C LYS A 460 23.39 21.71 -12.50
N MET A 461 24.07 20.68 -12.98
CA MET A 461 24.76 20.68 -14.27
C MET A 461 23.76 20.71 -15.44
N ALA A 462 22.67 19.93 -15.38
CA ALA A 462 21.60 19.92 -16.37
C ALA A 462 20.81 21.23 -16.36
N LEU A 463 20.62 21.87 -15.20
CA LEU A 463 20.01 23.19 -15.07
C LEU A 463 20.94 24.27 -15.63
N ASN A 464 22.24 24.21 -15.33
CA ASN A 464 23.24 25.12 -15.89
C ASN A 464 23.47 24.91 -17.40
N ALA A 465 23.24 23.69 -17.91
CA ALA A 465 23.22 23.39 -19.34
C ALA A 465 21.92 23.88 -20.00
N ARG A 466 20.76 23.72 -19.35
CA ARG A 466 19.46 24.25 -19.82
C ARG A 466 19.37 25.77 -19.80
N ILE A 467 20.10 26.44 -18.91
CA ILE A 467 20.17 27.92 -18.87
C ILE A 467 21.05 28.47 -20.03
N ARG A 468 21.77 27.61 -20.77
CA ARG A 468 22.58 28.01 -21.94
C ARG A 468 22.03 27.57 -23.30
N GLU A 469 20.93 26.81 -23.35
CA GLU A 469 20.24 26.54 -24.61
C GLU A 469 19.06 27.51 -24.71
N ASP A 470 19.18 28.49 -25.61
CA ASP A 470 18.03 29.26 -26.07
C ASP A 470 16.89 28.28 -26.37
N VAL A 471 15.76 28.41 -25.67
CA VAL A 471 14.54 27.69 -26.06
C VAL A 471 14.19 28.23 -27.44
N VAL A 472 14.56 27.47 -28.47
CA VAL A 472 14.17 27.76 -29.85
C VAL A 472 12.69 27.46 -29.95
N ASP A 473 11.88 28.48 -29.64
CA ASP A 473 10.45 28.45 -29.90
C ASP A 473 10.24 28.67 -31.41
N ILE A 474 9.72 27.66 -32.09
CA ILE A 474 9.35 27.76 -33.51
C ILE A 474 8.04 28.55 -33.71
N GLY A 475 7.37 28.97 -32.62
CA GLY A 475 6.18 29.83 -32.62
C GLY A 475 4.93 29.17 -33.19
N ARG A 476 4.95 27.85 -33.42
CA ARG A 476 3.85 27.07 -34.02
C ARG A 476 3.89 25.63 -33.57
N ILE A 477 2.78 24.92 -33.74
CA ILE A 477 2.70 23.48 -33.46
C ILE A 477 3.59 22.73 -34.47
N PRO A 478 4.45 21.79 -34.02
CA PRO A 478 5.32 21.02 -34.90
C PRO A 478 4.55 20.28 -35.98
N SER A 479 4.98 20.42 -37.23
CA SER A 479 4.40 19.76 -38.41
C SER A 479 5.27 18.61 -38.95
N SER A 480 6.46 18.42 -38.37
CA SER A 480 7.41 17.42 -38.81
C SER A 480 8.37 16.99 -37.71
N CYS A 481 9.09 15.88 -37.92
CA CYS A 481 10.21 15.48 -37.10
C CYS A 481 11.32 16.53 -37.08
N SER A 482 11.50 17.30 -38.15
CA SER A 482 12.47 18.41 -38.14
C SER A 482 12.06 19.52 -37.17
N ASP A 483 10.77 19.87 -37.15
CA ASP A 483 10.24 20.87 -36.20
C ASP A 483 10.40 20.37 -34.76
N LEU A 484 10.09 19.08 -34.51
CA LEU A 484 10.31 18.43 -33.21
C LEU A 484 11.79 18.46 -32.81
N HIS A 485 12.71 18.23 -33.76
CA HIS A 485 14.14 18.29 -33.48
C HIS A 485 14.61 19.69 -33.10
N GLN A 486 14.10 20.73 -33.77
CA GLN A 486 14.44 22.13 -33.48
C GLN A 486 13.99 22.56 -32.08
N ILE A 487 12.87 22.04 -31.59
CA ILE A 487 12.39 22.33 -30.22
C ILE A 487 12.98 21.37 -29.16
N GLY A 488 14.00 20.59 -29.52
CA GLY A 488 14.79 19.78 -28.58
C GLY A 488 14.46 18.28 -28.52
N HIS A 489 13.60 17.74 -29.40
CA HIS A 489 13.38 16.29 -29.46
C HIS A 489 14.56 15.57 -30.15
N THR A 490 15.25 14.72 -29.40
CA THR A 490 16.43 13.98 -29.89
C THR A 490 16.30 12.46 -29.80
N LYS A 491 15.27 11.94 -29.12
CA LYS A 491 15.03 10.50 -28.97
C LYS A 491 14.10 9.96 -30.06
N SER A 492 14.54 8.98 -30.85
CA SER A 492 13.70 8.38 -31.89
C SER A 492 12.45 7.72 -31.29
N GLY A 493 11.30 7.83 -31.96
CA GLY A 493 10.03 7.35 -31.41
C GLY A 493 8.80 7.82 -32.20
N LEU A 494 7.61 7.48 -31.69
CA LEU A 494 6.33 7.96 -32.23
C LEU A 494 5.99 9.33 -31.64
N TYR A 495 5.61 10.26 -32.51
CA TYR A 495 5.26 11.63 -32.15
C TYR A 495 3.98 12.06 -32.86
N SER A 496 3.20 12.91 -32.20
CA SER A 496 2.08 13.62 -32.83
C SER A 496 2.59 14.91 -33.47
N VAL A 497 2.24 15.12 -34.73
CA VAL A 497 2.55 16.34 -35.48
C VAL A 497 1.27 16.89 -36.11
N MET A 498 1.28 18.18 -36.40
CA MET A 498 0.18 18.84 -37.08
C MET A 498 0.26 18.57 -38.58
N GLY A 499 -0.70 17.80 -39.09
CA GLY A 499 -0.91 17.60 -40.52
C GLY A 499 -1.65 18.77 -41.18
N THR A 500 -2.06 18.59 -42.44
CA THR A 500 -2.75 19.65 -43.20
C THR A 500 -4.16 19.97 -42.70
N LYS A 501 -4.83 19.03 -42.04
CA LYS A 501 -6.21 19.17 -41.53
C LYS A 501 -6.41 18.57 -40.13
N ALA A 502 -5.67 17.52 -39.81
CA ALA A 502 -5.79 16.78 -38.57
C ALA A 502 -4.42 16.50 -37.94
N VAL A 503 -4.43 16.04 -36.69
CA VAL A 503 -3.22 15.57 -36.02
C VAL A 503 -2.83 14.23 -36.60
N GLU A 504 -1.55 14.06 -36.89
CA GLU A 504 -0.96 12.85 -37.46
C GLU A 504 0.06 12.26 -36.51
N THR A 505 0.16 10.93 -36.48
CA THR A 505 1.22 10.23 -35.78
C THR A 505 2.32 9.88 -36.78
N VAL A 506 3.55 10.27 -36.46
CA VAL A 506 4.75 9.98 -37.26
C VAL A 506 5.79 9.30 -36.39
N TYR A 507 6.57 8.39 -36.96
CA TYR A 507 7.79 7.89 -36.34
C TYR A 507 8.96 8.77 -36.77
N CYS A 508 9.63 9.38 -35.80
CA CYS A 508 10.84 10.17 -35.99
C CYS A 508 12.07 9.33 -35.68
N ASN A 509 12.98 9.22 -36.65
CA ASN A 509 14.28 8.61 -36.44
C ASN A 509 15.38 9.68 -36.43
N PHE A 510 15.73 10.17 -35.24
CA PHE A 510 16.73 11.22 -35.07
C PHE A 510 18.18 10.71 -35.16
N LEU A 511 18.38 9.39 -35.16
CA LEU A 511 19.70 8.76 -35.29
C LEU A 511 20.07 8.46 -36.75
N SER A 512 19.13 8.67 -37.69
CA SER A 512 19.37 8.41 -39.10
C SER A 512 20.15 9.56 -39.75
N ASN A 513 21.29 9.23 -40.35
CA ASN A 513 22.05 10.12 -41.23
C ASN A 513 21.54 10.10 -42.69
N GLY A 514 20.45 9.35 -42.99
CA GLY A 514 19.86 9.19 -44.33
C GLY A 514 18.55 9.96 -44.54
N GLU A 515 17.87 9.70 -45.67
CA GLU A 515 16.68 10.43 -46.13
C GLU A 515 15.37 10.09 -45.36
N GLU A 516 15.25 8.91 -44.76
CA GLU A 516 14.03 8.51 -44.02
C GLU A 516 14.05 8.93 -42.53
N LYS A 517 14.05 10.23 -42.26
CA LYS A 517 13.98 10.77 -40.87
C LYS A 517 12.57 10.73 -40.28
N GLN A 518 11.55 10.64 -41.12
CA GLN A 518 10.14 10.66 -40.73
C GLN A 518 9.36 9.59 -41.49
N LYS A 519 8.60 8.78 -40.78
CA LYS A 519 7.67 7.81 -41.36
C LYS A 519 6.26 8.09 -40.86
N TRP A 520 5.31 8.32 -41.78
CA TRP A 520 3.91 8.50 -41.41
C TRP A 520 3.32 7.17 -40.91
N ILE A 521 2.58 7.22 -39.81
CA ILE A 521 2.01 6.04 -39.14
C ILE A 521 0.49 6.03 -39.24
N GLY A 522 -0.16 7.18 -39.06
CA GLY A 522 -1.61 7.27 -39.12
C GLY A 522 -2.16 8.60 -38.66
N TYR A 523 -3.48 8.74 -38.66
CA TYR A 523 -4.18 9.90 -38.08
C TYR A 523 -4.44 9.70 -36.60
N ASN A 524 -4.45 10.80 -35.85
CA ASN A 524 -4.94 10.84 -34.48
C ASN A 524 -6.26 11.62 -34.46
N ASP A 525 -7.34 10.97 -34.01
CA ASP A 525 -8.69 11.54 -34.03
C ASP A 525 -8.91 12.47 -32.83
N VAL A 526 -8.31 13.65 -32.93
CA VAL A 526 -8.40 14.69 -31.91
C VAL A 526 -9.67 15.52 -32.15
N LYS A 527 -10.50 15.65 -31.11
CA LYS A 527 -11.70 16.49 -31.07
C LYS A 527 -11.56 17.47 -29.90
N SER A 528 -11.63 18.77 -30.16
CA SER A 528 -11.54 19.81 -29.13
C SER A 528 -12.83 19.89 -28.29
N LEU A 529 -13.96 19.52 -28.90
CA LEU A 529 -15.26 19.46 -28.26
C LEU A 529 -16.03 18.23 -28.76
N PRO A 530 -16.28 17.21 -27.92
CA PRO A 530 -17.15 16.11 -28.32
C PRO A 530 -18.53 16.64 -28.67
N THR A 531 -19.01 16.34 -29.88
CA THR A 531 -20.28 16.86 -30.39
C THR A 531 -21.09 15.71 -30.96
N TYR A 532 -22.16 15.33 -30.26
CA TYR A 532 -23.10 14.31 -30.72
C TYR A 532 -24.45 14.46 -30.03
N PHE A 533 -25.52 14.19 -30.77
CA PHE A 533 -26.89 14.29 -30.27
C PHE A 533 -27.74 13.13 -30.75
N TYR A 534 -28.78 12.84 -29.97
CA TYR A 534 -29.84 11.89 -30.28
C TYR A 534 -31.15 12.43 -29.69
N VAL A 535 -32.07 12.84 -30.57
CA VAL A 535 -33.34 13.46 -30.19
C VAL A 535 -34.52 12.73 -30.83
N GLN A 536 -35.66 12.73 -30.13
CA GLN A 536 -36.86 12.03 -30.56
C GLN A 536 -38.09 12.93 -30.46
N ARG A 537 -39.09 12.61 -31.29
CA ARG A 537 -40.44 13.15 -31.16
C ARG A 537 -41.30 12.21 -30.32
N ASN A 538 -42.36 12.77 -29.75
CA ASN A 538 -43.40 12.06 -29.01
C ASN A 538 -44.82 12.38 -29.54
N THR A 539 -44.90 13.19 -30.60
CA THR A 539 -46.17 13.64 -31.21
C THR A 539 -46.04 13.63 -32.73
N PRO A 540 -47.12 13.31 -33.47
CA PRO A 540 -47.13 13.31 -34.92
C PRO A 540 -46.70 14.67 -35.50
N PHE A 541 -46.22 14.67 -36.74
CA PHE A 541 -45.80 15.90 -37.43
C PHE A 541 -46.26 15.93 -38.89
N PHE A 542 -46.84 17.05 -39.30
CA PHE A 542 -47.47 17.19 -40.63
C PHE A 542 -47.37 18.62 -41.18
N ILE A 543 -46.40 19.41 -40.69
CA ILE A 543 -46.21 20.78 -41.18
C ILE A 543 -45.08 20.78 -42.22
N MET A 544 -45.35 21.29 -43.42
CA MET A 544 -44.38 21.35 -44.51
C MET A 544 -43.46 22.57 -44.39
N ASN A 545 -42.24 22.42 -44.92
CA ASN A 545 -41.24 23.47 -45.12
C ASN A 545 -40.81 24.22 -43.85
N ILE A 546 -40.96 23.59 -42.69
CA ILE A 546 -40.38 24.07 -41.45
C ILE A 546 -39.48 22.98 -40.84
N PRO A 547 -38.41 23.36 -40.11
CA PRO A 547 -37.63 22.42 -39.33
C PRO A 547 -38.53 21.63 -38.36
N ILE A 548 -38.32 20.32 -38.30
CA ILE A 548 -39.05 19.43 -37.39
C ILE A 548 -38.52 19.65 -35.95
N PRO A 549 -39.34 20.14 -35.00
CA PRO A 549 -38.91 20.25 -33.60
C PRO A 549 -38.88 18.88 -32.92
N PHE A 550 -38.19 18.78 -31.79
CA PHE A 550 -38.09 17.55 -30.99
C PHE A 550 -38.46 17.84 -29.53
N HIS A 551 -38.90 16.81 -28.81
CA HIS A 551 -39.41 16.95 -27.44
C HIS A 551 -38.55 16.19 -26.43
N LEU A 552 -37.89 15.12 -26.88
CA LEU A 552 -37.10 14.24 -26.02
C LEU A 552 -35.63 14.35 -26.39
N GLU A 553 -34.84 14.86 -25.44
CA GLU A 553 -33.38 14.84 -25.50
C GLU A 553 -32.89 13.55 -24.86
N LYS A 554 -32.45 12.59 -25.67
CA LYS A 554 -31.81 11.37 -25.15
C LYS A 554 -30.31 11.58 -24.94
N LEU A 555 -29.70 12.41 -25.79
CA LEU A 555 -28.29 12.79 -25.72
C LEU A 555 -28.06 14.10 -26.49
N ASN A 556 -27.26 15.03 -25.98
CA ASN A 556 -26.95 16.29 -26.66
C ASN A 556 -25.62 16.89 -26.18
N ILE A 557 -24.55 16.09 -26.30
CA ILE A 557 -23.22 16.50 -25.89
C ILE A 557 -22.67 17.54 -26.87
N GLY A 558 -22.16 18.65 -26.31
CA GLY A 558 -21.79 19.85 -27.06
C GLY A 558 -22.91 20.87 -27.21
N ASN A 559 -24.14 20.58 -26.72
CA ASN A 559 -25.31 21.47 -26.77
C ASN A 559 -25.59 22.06 -28.17
N ALA A 560 -25.24 21.31 -29.21
CA ALA A 560 -25.29 21.75 -30.60
C ALA A 560 -26.68 21.55 -31.23
N MET A 561 -27.53 20.68 -30.66
CA MET A 561 -28.89 20.45 -31.13
C MET A 561 -29.90 21.29 -30.32
N ASN A 562 -30.66 22.15 -30.98
CA ASN A 562 -31.74 22.90 -30.37
C ASN A 562 -33.09 22.22 -30.66
N LEU A 563 -33.65 21.56 -29.64
CA LEU A 563 -34.88 20.78 -29.75
C LEU A 563 -36.09 21.62 -30.20
N LYS A 564 -36.25 22.83 -29.67
CA LYS A 564 -37.41 23.70 -29.99
C LYS A 564 -37.41 24.15 -31.45
N THR A 565 -36.23 24.42 -31.98
CA THR A 565 -36.08 24.84 -33.38
C THR A 565 -35.86 23.69 -34.35
N GLY A 566 -35.53 22.48 -33.87
CA GLY A 566 -35.20 21.34 -34.71
C GLY A 566 -33.85 21.43 -35.43
N LYS A 567 -33.00 22.39 -35.05
CA LYS A 567 -31.76 22.71 -35.76
C LYS A 567 -30.53 22.31 -34.95
N PHE A 568 -29.64 21.57 -35.60
CA PHE A 568 -28.26 21.39 -35.18
C PHE A 568 -27.43 22.57 -35.68
N THR A 569 -26.55 23.13 -34.85
CA THR A 569 -25.57 24.15 -35.24
C THR A 569 -24.17 23.59 -35.04
N ALA A 570 -23.37 23.52 -36.10
CA ALA A 570 -22.01 22.96 -36.04
C ALA A 570 -21.12 23.82 -35.13
N PRO A 571 -20.63 23.30 -33.99
CA PRO A 571 -19.80 24.09 -33.09
C PRO A 571 -18.39 24.30 -33.66
N ARG A 572 -17.89 23.33 -34.42
CA ARG A 572 -16.55 23.34 -35.03
C ARG A 572 -16.64 23.03 -36.52
N THR A 573 -15.63 23.44 -37.26
CA THR A 573 -15.51 23.07 -38.67
C THR A 573 -15.01 21.62 -38.76
N GLY A 574 -15.65 20.78 -39.57
CA GLY A 574 -15.26 19.38 -39.68
C GLY A 574 -16.26 18.53 -40.45
N THR A 575 -16.02 17.22 -40.46
CA THR A 575 -16.88 16.22 -41.09
C THR A 575 -17.87 15.66 -40.06
N TYR A 576 -19.16 15.75 -40.38
CA TYR A 576 -20.26 15.29 -39.54
C TYR A 576 -21.05 14.19 -40.22
N TYR A 577 -21.57 13.26 -39.42
CA TYR A 577 -22.54 12.28 -39.85
C TYR A 577 -23.91 12.61 -39.25
N PHE A 578 -24.96 12.47 -40.06
CA PHE A 578 -26.34 12.64 -39.62
C PHE A 578 -27.18 11.44 -40.04
N PHE A 579 -28.11 11.07 -39.17
CA PHE A 579 -29.09 10.03 -39.39
C PHE A 579 -30.47 10.49 -38.94
N PHE A 580 -31.45 10.35 -39.82
CA PHE A 580 -32.86 10.53 -39.53
C PHE A 580 -33.62 9.25 -39.88
N THR A 581 -34.57 8.87 -39.04
CA THR A 581 -35.60 7.89 -39.40
C THR A 581 -36.95 8.39 -38.93
N GLY A 582 -37.99 8.00 -39.67
CA GLY A 582 -39.38 8.24 -39.32
C GLY A 582 -40.28 7.19 -39.99
N VAL A 583 -41.53 7.17 -39.57
CA VAL A 583 -42.56 6.33 -40.18
C VAL A 583 -43.62 7.26 -40.77
N ALA A 584 -43.84 7.17 -42.08
CA ALA A 584 -44.96 7.84 -42.73
C ALA A 584 -46.23 7.05 -42.43
N GLN A 585 -47.28 7.72 -41.98
CA GLN A 585 -48.61 7.14 -41.86
C GLN A 585 -49.53 7.74 -42.90
N PHE A 586 -50.20 6.85 -43.63
CA PHE A 586 -51.10 7.18 -44.72
C PHE A 586 -52.56 6.90 -44.31
N PRO A 587 -53.50 7.80 -44.66
CA PRO A 587 -54.93 7.54 -44.56
C PRO A 587 -55.36 6.51 -45.61
N LYS A 588 -56.56 5.95 -45.47
CA LYS A 588 -57.15 5.11 -46.52
C LYS A 588 -57.36 5.92 -47.80
N SER A 589 -56.76 5.51 -48.90
CA SER A 589 -56.89 6.20 -50.19
C SER A 589 -56.77 5.23 -51.38
N PRO A 590 -57.63 5.35 -52.41
CA PRO A 590 -57.46 4.61 -53.65
C PRO A 590 -56.41 5.23 -54.59
N THR A 591 -55.91 6.43 -54.30
CA THR A 591 -54.91 7.14 -55.13
C THR A 591 -53.52 7.07 -54.50
N LEU A 592 -52.48 7.36 -55.31
CA LEU A 592 -51.11 7.52 -54.83
C LEU A 592 -51.04 8.65 -53.79
N LEU A 593 -50.40 8.38 -52.66
CA LEU A 593 -50.06 9.33 -51.62
C LEU A 593 -48.54 9.32 -51.42
N GLN A 594 -47.99 10.46 -50.98
CA GLN A 594 -46.55 10.62 -50.82
C GLN A 594 -46.19 11.35 -49.51
N LEU A 595 -45.02 11.01 -48.97
CA LEU A 595 -44.33 11.80 -47.96
C LEU A 595 -42.85 11.93 -48.33
N GLY A 596 -42.40 13.17 -48.46
CA GLY A 596 -41.01 13.52 -48.72
C GLY A 596 -40.43 14.34 -47.56
N VAL A 597 -39.33 13.87 -47.00
CA VAL A 597 -38.50 14.62 -46.04
C VAL A 597 -37.16 14.96 -46.67
N SER A 598 -36.60 16.10 -46.29
CA SER A 598 -35.27 16.53 -46.71
C SER A 598 -34.43 16.92 -45.52
N LEU A 599 -33.16 16.53 -45.56
CA LEU A 599 -32.13 17.09 -44.70
C LEU A 599 -31.63 18.38 -45.37
N CYS A 600 -31.62 19.47 -44.62
CA CYS A 600 -31.29 20.80 -45.08
C CYS A 600 -30.02 21.30 -44.39
N LEU A 601 -29.12 21.92 -45.15
CA LEU A 601 -27.95 22.66 -44.69
C LEU A 601 -28.15 24.13 -45.09
N ASN A 602 -28.28 25.03 -44.11
CA ASN A 602 -28.46 26.47 -44.32
C ASN A 602 -29.58 26.80 -45.34
N GLY A 603 -30.64 25.97 -45.39
CA GLY A 603 -31.79 26.15 -46.28
C GLY A 603 -31.71 25.38 -47.60
N HIS A 604 -30.56 24.81 -47.94
CA HIS A 604 -30.37 23.98 -49.13
C HIS A 604 -30.57 22.49 -48.80
N LYS A 605 -31.33 21.77 -49.64
CA LYS A 605 -31.54 20.32 -49.46
C LYS A 605 -30.25 19.57 -49.83
N ILE A 606 -29.74 18.76 -48.90
CA ILE A 606 -28.51 17.96 -49.08
C ILE A 606 -28.75 16.46 -49.00
N GLY A 607 -29.98 16.04 -48.66
CA GLY A 607 -30.39 14.64 -48.62
C GLY A 607 -31.91 14.54 -48.59
N MET A 608 -32.45 13.40 -49.01
CA MET A 608 -33.89 13.21 -49.16
C MET A 608 -34.30 11.77 -48.83
N GLY A 609 -35.44 11.64 -48.14
CA GLY A 609 -36.17 10.39 -47.98
C GLY A 609 -37.56 10.56 -48.59
N TRP A 610 -38.02 9.59 -49.35
CA TRP A 610 -39.29 9.66 -50.07
C TRP A 610 -39.99 8.31 -50.03
N VAL A 611 -41.28 8.33 -49.72
CA VAL A 611 -42.13 7.15 -49.72
C VAL A 611 -43.44 7.47 -50.44
N GLU A 612 -43.90 6.52 -51.24
CA GLU A 612 -45.17 6.58 -51.95
C GLU A 612 -45.94 5.30 -51.70
N GLU A 613 -47.25 5.44 -51.51
CA GLU A 613 -48.15 4.31 -51.30
C GLU A 613 -49.45 4.55 -52.07
N ALA A 614 -49.99 3.51 -52.70
CA ALA A 614 -51.28 3.56 -53.41
C ALA A 614 -52.21 2.47 -52.88
N ASN A 615 -53.52 2.66 -53.01
CA ASN A 615 -54.53 1.74 -52.47
C ASN A 615 -54.34 1.47 -50.96
N THR A 616 -54.00 2.51 -50.19
CA THR A 616 -53.66 2.42 -48.78
C THR A 616 -54.87 2.03 -47.93
N ALA A 617 -54.63 1.17 -46.93
CA ALA A 617 -55.56 0.97 -45.81
C ALA A 617 -55.43 2.11 -44.79
N ASN A 618 -56.41 2.23 -43.88
CA ASN A 618 -56.31 3.22 -42.81
C ASN A 618 -55.12 2.89 -41.88
N PHE A 619 -54.31 3.88 -41.55
CA PHE A 619 -53.08 3.73 -40.76
C PHE A 619 -51.97 2.92 -41.43
N GLN A 620 -52.00 2.75 -42.76
CA GLN A 620 -50.89 2.15 -43.51
C GLN A 620 -49.59 2.92 -43.21
N SER A 621 -48.51 2.21 -42.91
CA SER A 621 -47.28 2.81 -42.41
C SER A 621 -46.07 2.35 -43.21
N SER A 622 -45.19 3.29 -43.58
CA SER A 622 -43.98 3.01 -44.37
C SER A 622 -42.77 3.71 -43.75
N PRO A 623 -41.69 2.98 -43.43
CA PRO A 623 -40.49 3.58 -42.85
C PRO A 623 -39.72 4.40 -43.90
N LEU A 624 -39.08 5.47 -43.45
CA LEU A 624 -38.20 6.28 -44.28
C LEU A 624 -36.96 6.70 -43.49
N THR A 625 -35.82 6.77 -44.17
CA THR A 625 -34.53 7.10 -43.56
C THR A 625 -33.76 8.10 -44.41
N ILE A 626 -32.93 8.92 -43.76
CA ILE A 626 -31.89 9.74 -44.41
C ILE A 626 -30.60 9.52 -43.65
N GLN A 627 -29.51 9.26 -44.37
CA GLN A 627 -28.16 9.22 -43.82
C GLN A 627 -27.27 10.09 -44.69
N THR A 628 -26.43 10.93 -44.08
CA THR A 628 -25.44 11.69 -44.83
C THR A 628 -24.18 11.91 -44.03
N THR A 629 -23.05 11.98 -44.73
CA THR A 629 -21.79 12.48 -44.22
C THR A 629 -21.50 13.79 -44.95
N VAL A 630 -21.35 14.89 -44.22
CA VAL A 630 -21.19 16.23 -44.80
C VAL A 630 -20.12 17.02 -44.05
N HIS A 631 -19.34 17.80 -44.79
CA HIS A 631 -18.39 18.75 -44.22
C HIS A 631 -19.13 20.06 -43.87
N LEU A 632 -18.99 20.53 -42.64
CA LEU A 632 -19.64 21.73 -42.12
C LEU A 632 -18.61 22.75 -41.66
N GLN A 633 -18.92 24.02 -41.83
CA GLN A 633 -18.22 25.14 -41.18
C GLN A 633 -18.84 25.41 -39.80
N SER A 634 -18.04 26.00 -38.90
CA SER A 634 -18.57 26.47 -37.61
C SER A 634 -19.72 27.46 -37.84
N GLY A 635 -20.85 27.24 -37.17
CA GLY A 635 -22.08 28.03 -37.32
C GLY A 635 -23.07 27.49 -38.36
N ASP A 636 -22.68 26.54 -39.22
CA ASP A 636 -23.61 25.94 -40.17
C ASP A 636 -24.77 25.24 -39.46
N GLN A 637 -25.97 25.40 -40.00
CA GLN A 637 -27.20 24.82 -39.44
C GLN A 637 -27.72 23.67 -40.28
N VAL A 638 -27.98 22.53 -39.62
CA VAL A 638 -28.56 21.33 -40.23
C VAL A 638 -29.88 20.97 -39.56
N TRP A 639 -30.91 20.66 -40.36
CA TRP A 639 -32.20 20.18 -39.86
C TRP A 639 -32.92 19.28 -40.85
N VAL A 640 -33.97 18.61 -40.39
CA VAL A 640 -34.89 17.83 -41.25
C VAL A 640 -36.21 18.57 -41.37
N GLN A 641 -36.82 18.56 -42.55
CA GLN A 641 -38.16 19.09 -42.80
C GLN A 641 -38.95 18.21 -43.76
N ILE A 642 -40.28 18.22 -43.64
CA ILE A 642 -41.16 17.69 -44.68
C ILE A 642 -41.17 18.69 -45.84
N PHE A 643 -40.85 18.27 -47.06
CA PHE A 643 -40.86 19.15 -48.23
C PHE A 643 -41.96 18.82 -49.25
N ALA A 644 -42.57 17.63 -49.16
CA ALA A 644 -43.72 17.25 -49.94
C ALA A 644 -44.60 16.28 -49.13
N MET A 645 -45.92 16.43 -49.21
CA MET A 645 -46.85 15.60 -48.45
C MET A 645 -48.24 15.64 -49.10
N SER A 646 -48.89 14.48 -49.24
CA SER A 646 -50.30 14.41 -49.61
C SER A 646 -51.21 14.72 -48.42
N ALA A 647 -52.44 15.16 -48.68
CA ALA A 647 -53.41 15.46 -47.61
C ALA A 647 -53.67 14.23 -46.72
N GLY A 648 -53.66 14.45 -45.39
CA GLY A 648 -53.89 13.41 -44.39
C GLY A 648 -52.69 12.51 -44.08
N VAL A 649 -51.57 12.65 -44.80
CA VAL A 649 -50.31 11.96 -44.49
C VAL A 649 -49.57 12.69 -43.37
N SER A 650 -48.84 11.96 -42.52
CA SER A 650 -48.01 12.55 -41.47
C SER A 650 -46.81 11.68 -41.11
N LEU A 651 -45.83 12.26 -40.41
CA LEU A 651 -44.87 11.49 -39.63
C LEU A 651 -45.58 10.99 -38.36
N PHE A 652 -45.64 9.67 -38.23
CA PHE A 652 -46.36 8.98 -37.17
C PHE A 652 -45.60 9.02 -35.85
N GLU A 653 -46.35 9.22 -34.77
CA GLU A 653 -45.95 8.88 -33.41
C GLU A 653 -47.15 8.38 -32.61
N CYS A 654 -46.98 7.27 -31.88
CA CYS A 654 -47.91 6.85 -30.83
C CYS A 654 -47.20 6.10 -29.71
N CYS A 655 -47.83 6.14 -28.52
CA CYS A 655 -47.78 5.04 -27.58
C CYS A 655 -46.35 4.67 -27.12
N ASP A 656 -45.50 5.66 -26.83
CA ASP A 656 -44.11 5.48 -26.37
C ASP A 656 -43.16 4.72 -27.33
N TYR A 657 -43.53 4.52 -28.60
CA TYR A 657 -42.70 3.79 -29.57
C TYR A 657 -41.69 4.66 -30.37
N TYR A 658 -41.66 5.98 -30.16
CA TYR A 658 -40.67 6.97 -30.64
C TYR A 658 -40.03 6.67 -32.02
N PHE A 659 -40.84 6.67 -33.08
CA PHE A 659 -40.42 6.25 -34.42
C PHE A 659 -39.62 7.32 -35.19
N THR A 660 -39.83 8.59 -34.87
CA THR A 660 -39.16 9.74 -35.48
C THR A 660 -38.00 10.19 -34.61
N LEU A 661 -36.79 9.93 -35.09
CA LEU A 661 -35.56 10.28 -34.40
C LEU A 661 -34.58 10.96 -35.35
N PHE A 662 -33.76 11.83 -34.77
CA PHE A 662 -32.68 12.51 -35.46
C PHE A 662 -31.41 12.44 -34.61
N SER A 663 -30.32 12.05 -35.23
CA SER A 663 -29.03 11.84 -34.60
C SER A 663 -27.93 12.42 -35.47
N GLY A 664 -26.84 12.83 -34.84
CA GLY A 664 -25.64 13.20 -35.57
C GLY A 664 -24.45 13.37 -34.65
N TRP A 665 -23.25 13.24 -35.22
CA TRP A 665 -21.99 13.38 -34.50
C TRP A 665 -20.86 13.86 -35.40
N VAL A 666 -19.86 14.49 -34.79
CA VAL A 666 -18.61 14.83 -35.48
C VAL A 666 -17.77 13.57 -35.68
N LEU A 667 -17.43 13.27 -36.93
CA LEU A 667 -16.50 12.19 -37.28
C LEU A 667 -15.06 12.68 -37.13
N GLN A 668 -14.75 13.85 -37.69
CA GLN A 668 -13.41 14.43 -37.71
C GLN A 668 -13.51 15.95 -37.63
N GLU A 669 -12.72 16.55 -36.76
CA GLU A 669 -12.60 18.01 -36.65
C GLU A 669 -11.43 18.51 -37.50
N ASP A 670 -11.62 19.64 -38.19
CA ASP A 670 -10.54 20.35 -38.87
C ASP A 670 -9.73 21.15 -37.83
N ILE A 671 -8.94 20.44 -37.00
CA ILE A 671 -8.26 20.98 -35.82
C ILE A 671 -7.38 22.22 -36.15
N VAL A 672 -6.81 22.30 -37.35
CA VAL A 672 -6.05 23.50 -37.81
C VAL A 672 -6.86 24.79 -37.69
N LYS A 673 -8.17 24.73 -38.00
CA LYS A 673 -9.06 25.89 -37.95
C LYS A 673 -9.55 26.20 -36.55
N SER A 674 -9.61 25.21 -35.67
CA SER A 674 -10.04 25.38 -34.27
C SER A 674 -8.93 25.91 -33.36
N LEU A 675 -7.67 25.81 -33.78
CA LEU A 675 -6.49 26.26 -33.04
C LEU A 675 -6.02 27.68 -33.40
N LYS A 676 -6.64 28.29 -34.41
CA LYS A 676 -6.51 29.73 -34.72
C LYS A 676 -7.68 30.46 -34.07
#